data_AF-A0A7Y8IBF0-F1
#
_entry.id   AF-A0A7Y8IBF0-F1
#
_cell.length_a   1.000
_cell.length_b   1.000
_cell.length_c   1.000
_cell.angle_alpha   90.00
_cell.angle_beta   90.00
_cell.angle_gamma   90.00
#
_symmetry.space_group_name_H-M   'P 1'
#
loop_
_entity.id
_entity.type
_entity.pdbx_description
1 polymer ?
#
loop_
_entity_poly.entity_id
_entity_poly.type
_entity_poly.pdbx_seq_one_letter_code
_entity_poly.pdbx_strand_id
1 'polypeptide(L)'
;MINSIKLHTTPFENAVNLEELRKINFFYGANGSGKTTITRVLANPDAYNYCNVEWYGNDKLKTIIYNEDFVRDYFYAKDSLSGIYTIGKGAKEIEEEIINKKSDLDRLKKELTSLNGTKAEKELEQTDLFKEFKETCWQKGYLDLQNDFDLFFTGYKGSKEKFANEILAQNSNSSALLYRIKLKEKYDLLYGSDVSKINELIFLDDNTLEEIKSIEDNQGILKLSIVGKKDIDIARMIEKLHNHDWVKQGKEYYDQNIDEDGNYICPFCQQKTSEDFRKKLEEYFDETYQKKLSELNNYVKNYSDLAKKVEEYFSELLLLSNKYIDEKKSIIRDKHNIIDGIINQNKQLLVKKQNNPSEKIEIKPYSNVVEEINVILTEIDENIKEHNRLIDNKESEKQILNNEIWRFIFELLKNDVVNYVKENNNIEKAIKNISQQIQQKEQNITDTTKEIGELEKQIKSVKPTVDAINKILENFGFTGFKLKASEDEKHYQVIRNDGSDAKKTLSEGERNFLVFLYFYHFVYGVENPEENINQDKVLVIDDPVSSFDSDVLFIVSMLIRKTLDNVRNNEGTIKQVFIFTHNAYFFKEITFISSRESCYNNRSDTIYFIVRKNFNISFIDKYETCPIKTSYQLLWDDVKRNASDCISLQNSMRRIIEFYFKFLANINEHELIEKFEKEEQLICKSLFAWVNAGSHEIIDDYNVSITNEQMDKFKIVFKKIFEITGHIEHYNMMMSN
;
A
#
# COMPACT_ATOMS: atom_id res chain seq x y z
N MET A 1 -29.12 5.72 7.70
CA MET A 1 -29.59 6.75 8.67
C MET A 1 -28.75 8.00 8.47
N ILE A 2 -29.30 9.17 8.79
CA ILE A 2 -28.58 10.45 8.79
C ILE A 2 -27.67 10.51 10.00
N ASN A 3 -26.39 10.79 9.75
CA ASN A 3 -25.33 10.91 10.74
C ASN A 3 -25.20 12.35 11.26
N SER A 4 -25.12 13.32 10.35
CA SER A 4 -24.95 14.74 10.68
C SER A 4 -25.72 15.64 9.70
N ILE A 5 -26.10 16.83 10.17
CA ILE A 5 -26.74 17.85 9.33
C ILE A 5 -26.01 19.18 9.54
N LYS A 6 -25.52 19.78 8.46
CA LYS A 6 -24.97 21.13 8.44
C LYS A 6 -26.00 22.10 7.88
N LEU A 7 -26.29 23.16 8.64
CA LEU A 7 -27.24 24.21 8.27
C LEU A 7 -26.50 25.54 8.12
N HIS A 8 -26.62 26.16 6.94
CA HIS A 8 -26.15 27.52 6.68
C HIS A 8 -27.06 28.19 5.65
N THR A 9 -28.21 28.65 6.14
CA THR A 9 -29.29 29.24 5.33
C THR A 9 -30.21 30.01 6.25
N THR A 10 -30.86 31.08 5.79
CA THR A 10 -31.80 31.87 6.61
C THR A 10 -32.88 30.97 7.25
N PRO A 11 -33.13 31.03 8.57
CA PRO A 11 -32.60 31.98 9.57
C PRO A 11 -31.29 31.59 10.28
N PHE A 12 -30.62 30.49 9.90
CA PHE A 12 -29.33 30.05 10.41
C PHE A 12 -28.16 30.72 9.66
N GLU A 13 -27.89 31.98 9.97
CA GLU A 13 -26.78 32.75 9.35
C GLU A 13 -25.40 32.27 9.82
N ASN A 14 -25.30 31.81 11.06
CA ASN A 14 -24.11 31.10 11.54
C ASN A 14 -24.24 29.62 11.18
N ALA A 15 -23.15 29.00 10.74
CA ALA A 15 -23.16 27.56 10.44
C ALA A 15 -23.49 26.76 11.70
N VAL A 16 -24.58 26.00 11.66
CA VAL A 16 -25.00 25.09 12.74
C VAL A 16 -24.77 23.66 12.30
N ASN A 17 -23.95 22.92 13.05
CA ASN A 17 -23.74 21.50 12.84
C ASN A 17 -24.53 20.71 13.88
N LEU A 18 -25.45 19.87 13.40
CA LEU A 18 -26.17 18.90 14.21
C LEU A 18 -25.45 17.56 14.08
N GLU A 19 -24.77 17.18 15.14
CA GLU A 19 -24.01 15.93 15.25
C GLU A 19 -24.65 15.01 16.30
N GLU A 20 -24.27 13.73 16.29
CA GLU A 20 -24.80 12.69 17.19
C GLU A 20 -26.33 12.52 17.09
N LEU A 21 -26.85 12.56 15.87
CA LEU A 21 -28.25 12.25 15.61
C LEU A 21 -28.53 10.79 15.97
N ARG A 22 -29.66 10.56 16.63
CA ARG A 22 -30.08 9.22 17.10
C ARG A 22 -31.22 8.69 16.24
N LYS A 23 -31.79 7.53 16.62
CA LYS A 23 -32.96 6.96 15.95
C LYS A 23 -34.16 7.89 16.05
N ILE A 24 -34.34 8.57 17.18
CA ILE A 24 -35.45 9.50 17.42
C ILE A 24 -34.87 10.87 17.82
N ASN A 25 -35.24 11.91 17.09
CA ASN A 25 -34.72 13.25 17.27
C ASN A 25 -35.89 14.24 17.43
N PHE A 26 -36.00 14.83 18.62
CA PHE A 26 -37.05 15.81 18.93
C PHE A 26 -36.52 17.23 18.85
N PHE A 27 -37.25 18.11 18.17
CA PHE A 27 -36.95 19.53 18.03
C PHE A 27 -38.11 20.36 18.56
N TYR A 28 -37.87 21.14 19.61
CA TYR A 28 -38.85 22.07 20.15
C TYR A 28 -38.47 23.51 19.84
N GLY A 29 -39.42 24.36 19.45
CA GLY A 29 -39.13 25.78 19.27
C GLY A 29 -40.36 26.60 18.91
N ALA A 30 -40.33 27.89 19.21
CA ALA A 30 -41.43 28.81 18.90
C ALA A 30 -41.70 28.91 17.39
N ASN A 31 -42.88 29.43 17.02
CA ASN A 31 -43.20 29.69 15.62
C ASN A 31 -42.23 30.72 15.03
N GLY A 32 -41.78 30.48 13.79
CA GLY A 32 -40.78 31.32 13.13
C GLY A 32 -39.34 31.14 13.59
N SER A 33 -39.03 30.15 14.45
CA SER A 33 -37.66 29.88 14.92
C SER A 33 -36.75 29.18 13.91
N GLY A 34 -37.28 28.69 12.78
CA GLY A 34 -36.50 28.03 11.73
C GLY A 34 -36.70 26.51 11.61
N LYS A 35 -37.60 25.90 12.40
CA LYS A 35 -37.92 24.45 12.34
C LYS A 35 -38.24 23.98 10.90
N THR A 36 -39.17 24.66 10.23
CA THR A 36 -39.56 24.33 8.84
C THR A 36 -38.44 24.51 7.83
N THR A 37 -37.47 25.40 8.09
CA THR A 37 -36.28 25.50 7.25
C THR A 37 -35.45 24.22 7.34
N ILE A 38 -35.29 23.63 8.53
CA ILE A 38 -34.57 22.36 8.72
C ILE A 38 -35.25 21.24 7.94
N THR A 39 -36.58 21.16 8.00
CA THR A 39 -37.36 20.11 7.31
C THR A 39 -37.29 20.26 5.79
N ARG A 40 -37.25 21.49 5.27
CA ARG A 40 -37.01 21.77 3.85
C ARG A 40 -35.60 21.42 3.38
N VAL A 41 -34.59 21.68 4.20
CA VAL A 41 -33.20 21.24 3.92
C VAL A 41 -33.14 19.71 3.86
N LEU A 42 -33.82 19.00 4.78
CA LEU A 42 -33.91 17.54 4.74
C LEU A 42 -34.67 17.01 3.51
N ALA A 43 -35.64 17.78 2.99
CA ALA A 43 -36.39 17.44 1.79
C ALA A 43 -35.53 17.47 0.54
N ASN A 44 -34.73 18.53 0.38
CA ASN A 44 -33.90 18.75 -0.78
C ASN A 44 -32.60 19.48 -0.40
N PRO A 45 -31.58 18.75 0.11
CA PRO A 45 -30.32 19.36 0.52
C PRO A 45 -29.63 20.11 -0.62
N ASP A 46 -29.75 19.60 -1.86
CA ASP A 46 -29.11 20.13 -3.06
C ASP A 46 -29.64 21.52 -3.46
N ALA A 47 -30.84 21.91 -2.99
CA ALA A 47 -31.38 23.25 -3.19
C ALA A 47 -30.71 24.33 -2.31
N TYR A 48 -29.87 23.92 -1.35
CA TYR A 48 -29.24 24.82 -0.37
C TYR A 48 -27.72 24.68 -0.41
N ASN A 49 -27.04 25.54 -1.19
CA ASN A 49 -25.60 25.47 -1.50
C ASN A 49 -24.64 25.32 -0.30
N TYR A 50 -25.02 25.78 0.89
CA TYR A 50 -24.16 25.75 2.09
C TYR A 50 -24.65 24.78 3.17
N CYS A 51 -25.70 24.02 2.89
CA CYS A 51 -26.20 22.96 3.75
C CYS A 51 -25.68 21.59 3.27
N ASN A 52 -25.50 20.64 4.20
CA ASN A 52 -25.11 19.27 3.85
C ASN A 52 -25.81 18.28 4.79
N VAL A 53 -26.12 17.08 4.29
CA VAL A 53 -26.71 15.98 5.07
C VAL A 53 -25.84 14.74 4.84
N GLU A 54 -25.15 14.29 5.89
CA GLU A 54 -24.27 13.12 5.80
C GLU A 54 -25.01 11.86 6.26
N TRP A 55 -24.79 10.77 5.52
CA TRP A 55 -25.44 9.49 5.76
C TRP A 55 -24.41 8.46 6.22
N TYR A 56 -24.78 7.60 7.16
CA TYR A 56 -23.93 6.47 7.55
C TYR A 56 -23.63 5.58 6.34
N GLY A 57 -22.34 5.35 6.06
CA GLY A 57 -21.88 4.50 4.96
C GLY A 57 -22.17 5.04 3.55
N ASN A 58 -22.50 6.34 3.41
CA ASN A 58 -22.93 6.97 2.16
C ASN A 58 -24.20 6.35 1.53
N ASP A 59 -25.02 5.66 2.33
CA ASP A 59 -26.28 5.06 1.86
C ASP A 59 -27.48 5.97 2.16
N LYS A 60 -27.97 6.66 1.13
CA LYS A 60 -29.09 7.62 1.22
C LYS A 60 -30.43 6.87 1.26
N LEU A 61 -31.14 6.97 2.38
CA LEU A 61 -32.48 6.39 2.52
C LEU A 61 -33.57 7.33 1.98
N LYS A 62 -34.75 6.77 1.67
CA LYS A 62 -35.93 7.56 1.27
C LYS A 62 -36.39 8.42 2.46
N THR A 63 -36.36 9.74 2.31
CA THR A 63 -36.85 10.67 3.34
C THR A 63 -38.30 11.05 3.06
N ILE A 64 -39.21 10.77 4.00
CA ILE A 64 -40.63 11.15 3.94
C ILE A 64 -40.87 12.28 4.93
N ILE A 65 -41.48 13.38 4.47
CA ILE A 65 -41.61 14.62 5.23
C ILE A 65 -43.06 15.08 5.27
N TYR A 66 -43.58 15.29 6.48
CA TYR A 66 -44.81 16.02 6.72
C TYR A 66 -44.48 17.46 7.11
N ASN A 67 -44.90 18.43 6.31
CA ASN A 67 -44.83 19.85 6.60
C ASN A 67 -45.92 20.58 5.79
N GLU A 68 -45.97 21.91 5.87
CA GLU A 68 -46.94 22.72 5.12
C GLU A 68 -46.83 22.53 3.59
N ASP A 69 -45.61 22.24 3.07
CA ASP A 69 -45.42 21.96 1.65
C ASP A 69 -46.09 20.64 1.26
N PHE A 70 -46.00 19.59 2.09
CA PHE A 70 -46.73 18.34 1.89
C PHE A 70 -48.25 18.56 1.85
N VAL A 71 -48.79 19.33 2.81
CA VAL A 71 -50.22 19.65 2.85
C VAL A 71 -50.65 20.37 1.56
N ARG A 72 -49.85 21.32 1.10
CA ARG A 72 -50.08 22.06 -0.14
C ARG A 72 -50.04 21.17 -1.37
N ASP A 73 -49.00 20.38 -1.52
CA ASP A 73 -48.73 19.64 -2.74
C ASP A 73 -49.74 18.47 -2.92
N TYR A 74 -50.20 17.86 -1.83
CA TYR A 74 -51.14 16.74 -1.88
C TYR A 74 -52.60 17.15 -1.79
N PHE A 75 -52.95 18.19 -1.03
CA PHE A 75 -54.35 18.56 -0.82
C PHE A 75 -54.81 19.76 -1.67
N TYR A 76 -54.01 20.81 -1.77
CA TYR A 76 -54.39 22.05 -2.49
C TYR A 76 -54.06 22.01 -3.98
N ALA A 77 -52.87 21.52 -4.35
CA ALA A 77 -52.37 21.60 -5.72
C ALA A 77 -52.99 20.56 -6.68
N LYS A 78 -53.35 19.38 -6.16
CA LYS A 78 -53.96 18.29 -6.95
C LYS A 78 -55.47 18.30 -6.77
N ASP A 79 -56.26 18.04 -7.82
CA ASP A 79 -57.73 17.95 -7.72
C ASP A 79 -58.18 16.71 -6.93
N SER A 80 -57.47 15.60 -7.06
CA SER A 80 -57.69 14.35 -6.32
C SER A 80 -56.43 13.92 -5.57
N LEU A 81 -56.60 13.26 -4.42
CA LEU A 81 -55.49 12.66 -3.68
C LEU A 81 -55.00 11.42 -4.44
N SER A 82 -53.69 11.19 -4.49
CA SER A 82 -53.15 9.96 -5.09
C SER A 82 -53.57 8.73 -4.26
N GLY A 83 -53.81 7.59 -4.90
CA GLY A 83 -54.02 6.32 -4.22
C GLY A 83 -52.74 5.86 -3.53
N ILE A 84 -52.85 5.43 -2.27
CA ILE A 84 -51.75 4.84 -1.52
C ILE A 84 -51.94 3.33 -1.55
N TYR A 85 -51.04 2.64 -2.24
CA TYR A 85 -50.99 1.18 -2.26
C TYR A 85 -50.38 0.68 -0.95
N THR A 86 -51.17 -0.11 -0.25
CA THR A 86 -50.77 -0.81 0.99
C THR A 86 -51.02 -2.30 0.83
N ILE A 87 -50.36 -3.11 1.67
CA ILE A 87 -50.56 -4.56 1.68
C ILE A 87 -51.95 -4.85 2.27
N GLY A 88 -52.82 -5.51 1.50
CA GLY A 88 -54.19 -5.82 1.91
C GLY A 88 -54.28 -6.97 2.92
N LYS A 89 -55.24 -6.90 3.85
CA LYS A 89 -55.56 -8.00 4.77
C LYS A 89 -56.17 -9.17 3.97
N GLY A 90 -55.35 -10.18 3.69
CA GLY A 90 -55.76 -11.38 2.94
C GLY A 90 -54.60 -12.20 2.35
N ALA A 91 -53.38 -11.65 2.33
CA ALA A 91 -52.21 -12.29 1.72
C ALA A 91 -51.13 -12.71 2.73
N LYS A 92 -51.52 -13.28 3.87
CA LYS A 92 -50.57 -13.68 4.94
C LYS A 92 -49.46 -14.63 4.44
N GLU A 93 -49.80 -15.57 3.57
CA GLU A 93 -48.83 -16.53 3.02
C GLU A 93 -47.76 -15.84 2.16
N ILE A 94 -48.17 -14.91 1.29
CA ILE A 94 -47.24 -14.11 0.48
C ILE A 94 -46.43 -13.14 1.36
N GLU A 95 -47.02 -12.62 2.43
CA GLU A 95 -46.36 -11.76 3.40
C GLU A 95 -45.26 -12.49 4.18
N GLU A 96 -45.53 -13.72 4.66
CA GLU A 96 -44.52 -14.60 5.27
C GLU A 96 -43.42 -14.97 4.28
N GLU A 97 -43.75 -15.23 3.02
CA GLU A 97 -42.77 -15.50 1.97
C GLU A 97 -41.83 -14.30 1.71
N ILE A 98 -42.38 -13.08 1.65
CA ILE A 98 -41.60 -11.84 1.52
C ILE A 98 -40.67 -11.64 2.73
N ILE A 99 -41.16 -11.91 3.95
CA ILE A 99 -40.34 -11.80 5.17
C ILE A 99 -39.17 -12.78 5.12
N ASN A 100 -39.43 -14.04 4.75
CA ASN A 100 -38.40 -15.07 4.65
C ASN A 100 -37.35 -14.71 3.58
N LYS A 101 -37.79 -14.30 2.38
CA LYS A 101 -36.88 -13.87 1.31
C LYS A 101 -36.04 -12.65 1.69
N LYS A 102 -36.57 -11.72 2.50
CA LYS A 102 -35.79 -10.58 3.02
C LYS A 102 -34.75 -10.98 4.07
N SER A 103 -35.11 -11.91 4.95
CA SER A 103 -34.15 -12.51 5.88
C SER A 103 -33.01 -13.19 5.13
N ASP A 104 -33.33 -13.91 4.06
CA ASP A 104 -32.34 -14.52 3.16
C ASP A 104 -31.49 -13.47 2.44
N LEU A 105 -32.10 -12.38 1.96
CA LEU A 105 -31.38 -11.26 1.33
C LEU A 105 -30.37 -10.63 2.30
N ASP A 106 -30.77 -10.39 3.55
CA ASP A 106 -29.88 -9.83 4.58
C ASP A 106 -28.73 -10.79 4.93
N ARG A 107 -29.01 -12.09 4.98
CA ARG A 107 -27.97 -13.12 5.13
C ARG A 107 -26.98 -13.08 3.96
N LEU A 108 -27.48 -13.05 2.72
CA LEU A 108 -26.63 -12.97 1.51
C LEU A 108 -25.78 -11.70 1.48
N LYS A 109 -26.34 -10.55 1.87
CA LYS A 109 -25.59 -9.28 1.97
C LYS A 109 -24.48 -9.35 3.02
N LYS A 110 -24.74 -9.93 4.21
CA LYS A 110 -23.71 -10.14 5.25
C LYS A 110 -22.58 -11.05 4.76
N GLU A 111 -22.93 -12.16 4.10
CA GLU A 111 -21.94 -13.07 3.51
C GLU A 111 -21.10 -12.38 2.43
N LEU A 112 -21.73 -11.56 1.57
CA LEU A 112 -21.04 -10.78 0.55
C LEU A 112 -20.03 -9.79 1.16
N THR A 113 -20.41 -9.06 2.21
CA THR A 113 -19.51 -8.16 2.94
C THR A 113 -18.32 -8.92 3.52
N SER A 114 -18.56 -10.09 4.12
CA SER A 114 -17.49 -10.95 4.66
C SER A 114 -16.54 -11.41 3.56
N LEU A 115 -17.05 -11.88 2.42
CA LEU A 115 -16.24 -12.36 1.29
C LEU A 115 -15.39 -11.22 0.69
N ASN A 116 -15.95 -10.02 0.57
CA ASN A 116 -15.21 -8.85 0.12
C ASN A 116 -14.07 -8.49 1.09
N GLY A 117 -14.30 -8.61 2.41
CA GLY A 117 -13.25 -8.47 3.41
C GLY A 117 -12.12 -9.48 3.24
N THR A 118 -12.45 -10.77 3.12
CA THR A 118 -11.46 -11.83 2.89
C THR A 118 -10.70 -11.68 1.58
N LYS A 119 -11.35 -11.18 0.53
CA LYS A 119 -10.68 -10.87 -0.75
C LYS A 119 -9.63 -9.76 -0.56
N ALA A 120 -10.00 -8.67 0.11
CA ALA A 120 -9.09 -7.56 0.38
C ALA A 120 -7.88 -8.01 1.22
N GLU A 121 -8.09 -8.87 2.22
CA GLU A 121 -7.00 -9.48 3.00
C GLU A 121 -6.03 -10.29 2.12
N LYS A 122 -6.55 -11.07 1.18
CA LYS A 122 -5.71 -11.86 0.25
C LYS A 122 -4.97 -10.99 -0.77
N GLU A 123 -5.56 -9.90 -1.24
CA GLU A 123 -4.90 -8.93 -2.11
C GLU A 123 -3.77 -8.16 -1.38
N LEU A 124 -3.96 -7.87 -0.09
CA LEU A 124 -2.90 -7.34 0.76
C LEU A 124 -1.77 -8.35 0.95
N GLU A 125 -2.09 -9.61 1.26
CA GLU A 125 -1.12 -10.70 1.39
C GLU A 125 -0.28 -10.87 0.10
N GLN A 126 -0.90 -10.77 -1.08
CA GLN A 126 -0.20 -10.79 -2.36
C GLN A 126 0.78 -9.63 -2.51
N THR A 127 0.36 -8.44 -2.10
CA THR A 127 1.18 -7.21 -2.17
C THR A 127 2.38 -7.29 -1.23
N ASP A 128 2.16 -7.78 0.00
CA ASP A 128 3.21 -7.95 1.00
C ASP A 128 4.21 -9.04 0.58
N LEU A 129 3.73 -10.17 0.03
CA LEU A 129 4.58 -11.22 -0.52
C LEU A 129 5.51 -10.67 -1.63
N PHE A 130 4.98 -9.86 -2.55
CA PHE A 130 5.80 -9.24 -3.59
C PHE A 130 6.78 -8.22 -3.01
N LYS A 131 6.41 -7.49 -1.96
CA LYS A 131 7.31 -6.56 -1.26
C LYS A 131 8.50 -7.29 -0.62
N GLU A 132 8.25 -8.41 0.05
CA GLU A 132 9.32 -9.25 0.62
C GLU A 132 10.23 -9.85 -0.45
N PHE A 133 9.65 -10.34 -1.55
CA PHE A 133 10.40 -10.84 -2.70
C PHE A 133 11.28 -9.76 -3.34
N LYS A 134 10.75 -8.53 -3.51
CA LYS A 134 11.51 -7.37 -4.01
C LYS A 134 12.74 -7.07 -3.15
N GLU A 135 12.57 -7.07 -1.83
CA GLU A 135 13.69 -6.82 -0.91
C GLU A 135 14.73 -7.96 -0.95
N THR A 136 14.28 -9.21 -1.00
CA THR A 136 15.18 -10.38 -1.14
C THR A 136 16.00 -10.30 -2.42
N CYS A 137 15.37 -10.01 -3.55
CA CYS A 137 16.05 -9.81 -4.84
C CYS A 137 17.08 -8.69 -4.76
N TRP A 138 16.73 -7.57 -4.13
CA TRP A 138 17.63 -6.43 -4.00
C TRP A 138 18.86 -6.75 -3.14
N GLN A 139 18.67 -7.42 -2.00
CA GLN A 139 19.76 -7.75 -1.08
C GLN A 139 20.72 -8.77 -1.67
N LYS A 140 20.20 -9.91 -2.16
CA LYS A 140 21.05 -11.00 -2.65
C LYS A 140 21.53 -10.78 -4.10
N GLY A 141 20.73 -10.13 -4.94
CA GLY A 141 21.03 -9.95 -6.36
C GLY A 141 21.75 -8.64 -6.69
N TYR A 142 21.30 -7.51 -6.15
CA TYR A 142 21.90 -6.20 -6.45
C TYR A 142 23.04 -5.85 -5.48
N LEU A 143 22.79 -5.80 -4.17
CA LEU A 143 23.78 -5.30 -3.20
C LEU A 143 25.06 -6.15 -3.14
N ASP A 144 24.94 -7.47 -3.33
CA ASP A 144 26.08 -8.39 -3.37
C ASP A 144 26.98 -8.22 -4.61
N LEU A 145 26.41 -7.74 -5.72
CA LEU A 145 27.05 -7.72 -7.03
C LEU A 145 27.29 -6.30 -7.59
N GLN A 146 26.74 -5.25 -6.98
CA GLN A 146 26.82 -3.87 -7.47
C GLN A 146 28.26 -3.39 -7.67
N ASN A 147 29.20 -3.81 -6.81
CA ASN A 147 30.61 -3.43 -6.91
C ASN A 147 31.31 -4.12 -8.08
N ASP A 148 30.80 -5.28 -8.50
CA ASP A 148 31.39 -6.07 -9.57
C ASP A 148 30.86 -5.65 -10.94
N PHE A 149 29.57 -5.30 -11.04
CA PHE A 149 28.86 -5.07 -12.31
C PHE A 149 28.09 -3.73 -12.35
N ASP A 150 28.68 -2.63 -11.86
CA ASP A 150 27.97 -1.34 -11.66
C ASP A 150 27.22 -0.80 -12.90
N LEU A 151 27.87 -0.83 -14.07
CA LEU A 151 27.31 -0.34 -15.34
C LEU A 151 26.20 -1.25 -15.87
N PHE A 152 26.28 -2.57 -15.60
CA PHE A 152 25.21 -3.51 -15.97
C PHE A 152 23.90 -3.18 -15.26
N PHE A 153 23.95 -2.74 -14.00
CA PHE A 153 22.75 -2.38 -13.25
C PHE A 153 22.16 -1.01 -13.62
N THR A 154 22.77 -0.27 -14.55
CA THR A 154 22.26 1.02 -15.02
C THR A 154 20.84 0.85 -15.59
N GLY A 155 19.88 1.61 -15.06
CA GLY A 155 18.45 1.50 -15.39
C GLY A 155 17.61 0.74 -14.34
N TYR A 156 18.23 -0.07 -13.48
CA TYR A 156 17.57 -0.79 -12.39
C TYR A 156 17.83 -0.16 -11.01
N LYS A 157 18.87 0.67 -10.87
CA LYS A 157 19.27 1.34 -9.62
C LYS A 157 18.14 2.13 -8.93
N GLY A 158 17.19 2.67 -9.70
CA GLY A 158 16.08 3.48 -9.19
C GLY A 158 14.79 2.72 -8.88
N SER A 159 14.72 1.40 -9.14
CA SER A 159 13.48 0.63 -8.95
C SER A 159 13.77 -0.84 -8.62
N LYS A 160 13.63 -1.18 -7.34
CA LYS A 160 13.67 -2.59 -6.86
C LYS A 160 12.62 -3.46 -7.56
N GLU A 161 11.49 -2.85 -7.93
CA GLU A 161 10.39 -3.53 -8.61
C GLU A 161 10.75 -3.95 -10.03
N LYS A 162 11.32 -3.04 -10.82
CA LYS A 162 11.81 -3.39 -12.17
C LYS A 162 12.84 -4.52 -12.12
N PHE A 163 13.74 -4.47 -11.14
CA PHE A 163 14.76 -5.50 -10.94
C PHE A 163 14.16 -6.87 -10.61
N ALA A 164 13.22 -6.93 -9.66
CA ALA A 164 12.56 -8.18 -9.27
C ALA A 164 11.73 -8.77 -10.42
N ASN A 165 11.00 -7.94 -11.18
CA ASN A 165 10.25 -8.38 -12.35
C ASN A 165 11.15 -8.93 -13.45
N GLU A 166 12.30 -8.30 -13.68
CA GLU A 166 13.27 -8.78 -14.66
C GLU A 166 13.81 -10.16 -14.25
N ILE A 167 14.14 -10.37 -12.98
CA ILE A 167 14.56 -11.69 -12.46
C ILE A 167 13.50 -12.77 -12.72
N LEU A 168 12.21 -12.46 -12.52
CA LEU A 168 11.14 -13.40 -12.82
C LEU A 168 11.09 -13.79 -14.31
N ALA A 169 11.38 -12.85 -15.21
CA ALA A 169 11.44 -13.10 -16.65
C ALA A 169 12.61 -14.02 -17.06
N GLN A 170 13.69 -14.05 -16.26
CA GLN A 170 14.89 -14.85 -16.54
C GLN A 170 14.69 -16.38 -16.36
N ASN A 171 13.52 -16.85 -15.95
CA ASN A 171 13.24 -18.28 -15.84
C ASN A 171 13.42 -19.03 -17.19
N SER A 172 13.22 -18.34 -18.31
CA SER A 172 13.40 -18.87 -19.67
C SER A 172 14.81 -18.65 -20.26
N ASN A 173 15.69 -17.96 -19.53
CA ASN A 173 17.02 -17.62 -20.01
C ASN A 173 17.88 -18.90 -20.14
N SER A 174 18.34 -19.18 -21.36
CA SER A 174 19.13 -20.37 -21.73
C SER A 174 20.63 -20.08 -21.93
N SER A 175 21.10 -18.90 -21.52
CA SER A 175 22.51 -18.50 -21.61
C SER A 175 23.40 -19.39 -20.75
N ALA A 176 24.70 -19.41 -21.05
CA ALA A 176 25.68 -20.18 -20.31
C ALA A 176 25.75 -19.72 -18.84
N LEU A 177 25.73 -20.67 -17.91
CA LEU A 177 25.94 -20.38 -16.49
C LEU A 177 27.45 -20.28 -16.22
N LEU A 178 27.91 -19.07 -15.93
CA LEU A 178 29.31 -18.80 -15.59
C LEU A 178 29.46 -18.45 -14.11
N TYR A 179 30.64 -18.74 -13.57
CA TYR A 179 30.99 -18.35 -12.20
C TYR A 179 31.32 -16.86 -12.12
N ARG A 180 31.07 -16.26 -10.95
CA ARG A 180 31.29 -14.83 -10.65
C ARG A 180 32.64 -14.29 -11.13
N ILE A 181 33.72 -15.04 -10.90
CA ILE A 181 35.08 -14.63 -11.30
C ILE A 181 35.19 -14.46 -12.82
N LYS A 182 34.72 -15.44 -13.61
CA LYS A 182 34.75 -15.37 -15.08
C LYS A 182 33.85 -14.26 -15.63
N LEU A 183 32.70 -14.03 -15.01
CA LEU A 183 31.82 -12.91 -15.38
C LEU A 183 32.49 -11.57 -15.12
N LYS A 184 33.19 -11.44 -13.98
CA LYS A 184 33.92 -10.22 -13.63
C LYS A 184 35.08 -9.95 -14.59
N GLU A 185 35.86 -10.97 -14.95
CA GLU A 185 36.92 -10.86 -15.97
C GLU A 185 36.38 -10.37 -17.32
N LYS A 186 35.29 -10.96 -17.82
CA LYS A 186 34.62 -10.52 -19.04
C LYS A 186 34.06 -9.09 -18.92
N TYR A 187 33.49 -8.75 -17.77
CA TYR A 187 32.92 -7.44 -17.51
C TYR A 187 34.00 -6.36 -17.52
N ASP A 188 35.11 -6.55 -16.82
CA ASP A 188 36.21 -5.59 -16.77
C ASP A 188 36.83 -5.38 -18.16
N LEU A 189 36.87 -6.43 -18.99
CA LEU A 189 37.31 -6.34 -20.37
C LEU A 189 36.34 -5.52 -21.26
N LEU A 190 35.03 -5.78 -21.17
CA LEU A 190 34.04 -5.16 -22.06
C LEU A 190 33.59 -3.77 -21.62
N TYR A 191 33.67 -3.46 -20.33
CA TYR A 191 33.22 -2.20 -19.74
C TYR A 191 34.38 -1.31 -19.24
N GLY A 192 35.62 -1.81 -19.23
CA GLY A 192 36.81 -1.02 -18.92
C GLY A 192 37.06 0.11 -19.93
N SER A 193 37.50 1.27 -19.43
CA SER A 193 37.77 2.49 -20.22
C SER A 193 39.03 2.39 -21.09
N ASP A 194 39.99 1.54 -20.70
CA ASP A 194 41.36 1.54 -21.24
C ASP A 194 41.71 0.28 -22.04
N VAL A 195 40.68 -0.49 -22.44
CA VAL A 195 40.86 -1.76 -23.14
C VAL A 195 41.06 -1.50 -24.63
N SER A 196 42.31 -1.67 -25.07
CA SER A 196 42.75 -1.55 -26.47
C SER A 196 43.20 -2.90 -27.02
N LYS A 197 43.29 -2.98 -28.36
CA LYS A 197 43.83 -4.16 -29.03
C LYS A 197 45.29 -4.34 -28.69
N ILE A 198 45.68 -5.58 -28.46
CA ILE A 198 47.08 -5.97 -28.25
C ILE A 198 47.60 -6.48 -29.58
N ASN A 199 48.80 -6.07 -29.98
CA ASN A 199 49.44 -6.59 -31.18
C ASN A 199 49.70 -8.09 -31.03
N GLU A 200 49.40 -8.86 -32.08
CA GLU A 200 49.70 -10.30 -32.13
C GLU A 200 51.21 -10.54 -32.05
N LEU A 201 51.59 -11.73 -31.56
CA LEU A 201 52.99 -12.08 -31.40
C LEU A 201 53.65 -12.37 -32.74
N ILE A 202 54.90 -11.91 -32.89
CA ILE A 202 55.75 -12.32 -34.00
C ILE A 202 56.48 -13.58 -33.53
N PHE A 203 56.24 -14.70 -34.21
CA PHE A 203 56.91 -15.97 -33.96
C PHE A 203 58.26 -16.01 -34.66
N LEU A 204 59.20 -16.76 -34.08
CA LEU A 204 60.40 -17.19 -34.80
C LEU A 204 59.94 -18.01 -36.02
N ASP A 205 60.43 -17.71 -37.22
CA ASP A 205 59.99 -18.42 -38.42
C ASP A 205 60.29 -19.92 -38.33
N ASP A 206 59.36 -20.76 -38.80
CA ASP A 206 59.45 -22.23 -38.72
C ASP A 206 60.74 -22.77 -39.36
N ASN A 207 61.25 -22.08 -40.38
CA ASN A 207 62.52 -22.42 -41.03
C ASN A 207 63.70 -22.32 -40.07
N THR A 208 63.70 -21.37 -39.14
CA THR A 208 64.77 -21.20 -38.15
C THR A 208 64.86 -22.38 -37.19
N LEU A 209 63.72 -22.90 -36.72
CA LEU A 209 63.74 -24.08 -35.84
C LEU A 209 64.27 -25.31 -36.57
N GLU A 210 63.88 -25.51 -37.83
CA GLU A 210 64.41 -26.59 -38.66
C GLU A 210 65.90 -26.40 -38.97
N GLU A 211 66.37 -25.16 -39.17
CA GLU A 211 67.79 -24.84 -39.28
C GLU A 211 68.57 -25.19 -38.00
N ILE A 212 68.01 -24.93 -36.81
CA ILE A 212 68.63 -25.29 -35.52
C ILE A 212 68.78 -26.81 -35.43
N LYS A 213 67.70 -27.55 -35.67
CA LYS A 213 67.72 -29.03 -35.67
C LYS A 213 68.72 -29.58 -36.68
N SER A 214 68.73 -29.03 -37.89
CA SER A 214 69.68 -29.42 -38.94
C SER A 214 71.13 -29.23 -38.51
N ILE A 215 71.48 -28.12 -37.86
CA ILE A 215 72.83 -27.91 -37.34
C ILE A 215 73.14 -28.88 -36.19
N GLU A 216 72.18 -29.09 -35.27
CA GLU A 216 72.32 -30.03 -34.15
C GLU A 216 72.47 -31.49 -34.60
N ASP A 217 71.87 -31.89 -35.72
CA ASP A 217 71.99 -33.25 -36.28
C ASP A 217 73.27 -33.41 -37.12
N ASN A 218 73.67 -32.37 -37.86
CA ASN A 218 74.80 -32.40 -38.79
C ASN A 218 76.17 -32.16 -38.12
N GLN A 219 76.40 -32.73 -36.92
CA GLN A 219 77.66 -32.59 -36.16
C GLN A 219 78.82 -33.47 -36.68
N GLY A 220 78.70 -34.07 -37.87
CA GLY A 220 79.68 -35.01 -38.41
C GLY A 220 81.10 -34.44 -38.42
N ILE A 221 81.26 -33.20 -38.88
CA ILE A 221 82.56 -32.52 -38.94
C ILE A 221 83.18 -32.24 -37.56
N LEU A 222 82.35 -32.09 -36.52
CA LEU A 222 82.79 -31.80 -35.15
C LEU A 222 83.36 -33.05 -34.45
N LYS A 223 82.76 -34.22 -34.74
CA LYS A 223 83.16 -35.52 -34.19
C LYS A 223 84.37 -36.15 -34.90
N LEU A 224 84.72 -35.63 -36.08
CA LEU A 224 85.90 -36.04 -36.84
C LEU A 224 87.18 -35.42 -36.27
N SER A 225 88.22 -36.23 -36.11
CA SER A 225 89.58 -35.72 -35.86
C SER A 225 90.18 -35.29 -37.20
N ILE A 226 90.34 -33.98 -37.40
CA ILE A 226 90.84 -33.43 -38.66
C ILE A 226 92.37 -33.43 -38.58
N VAL A 227 92.97 -34.51 -39.10
CA VAL A 227 94.42 -34.73 -39.13
C VAL A 227 94.92 -34.84 -40.57
N GLY A 228 96.23 -34.65 -40.75
CA GLY A 228 96.89 -34.75 -42.05
C GLY A 228 96.99 -36.18 -42.61
N LYS A 229 97.54 -36.30 -43.82
CA LYS A 229 97.71 -37.57 -44.54
C LYS A 229 98.61 -38.55 -43.76
N LYS A 230 98.16 -39.80 -43.58
CA LYS A 230 98.82 -40.80 -42.72
C LYS A 230 99.95 -41.56 -43.39
N ASP A 231 100.00 -41.58 -44.72
CA ASP A 231 100.92 -42.40 -45.51
C ASP A 231 102.29 -41.74 -45.78
N ILE A 232 102.65 -40.73 -44.99
CA ILE A 232 103.90 -39.96 -45.13
C ILE A 232 104.81 -40.26 -43.94
N ASP A 233 106.12 -40.35 -44.17
CA ASP A 233 107.12 -40.65 -43.13
C ASP A 233 107.01 -39.76 -41.88
N ILE A 234 106.71 -38.47 -42.04
CA ILE A 234 106.57 -37.53 -40.92
C ILE A 234 105.32 -37.78 -40.08
N ALA A 235 104.28 -38.41 -40.64
CA ALA A 235 103.00 -38.64 -39.98
C ALA A 235 103.13 -39.53 -38.73
N ARG A 236 104.01 -40.54 -38.77
CA ARG A 236 104.21 -41.50 -37.66
C ARG A 236 104.61 -40.81 -36.36
N MET A 237 105.47 -39.80 -36.44
CA MET A 237 105.92 -39.06 -35.26
C MET A 237 104.82 -38.13 -34.74
N ILE A 238 104.10 -37.47 -35.66
CA ILE A 238 103.01 -36.56 -35.32
C ILE A 238 101.87 -37.30 -34.63
N GLU A 239 101.53 -38.49 -35.12
CA GLU A 239 100.54 -39.37 -34.50
C GLU A 239 100.99 -39.83 -33.10
N LYS A 240 102.25 -40.26 -32.96
CA LYS A 240 102.80 -40.73 -31.68
C LYS A 240 102.77 -39.65 -30.59
N LEU A 241 103.05 -38.39 -30.95
CA LEU A 241 103.09 -37.26 -30.02
C LEU A 241 101.75 -36.56 -29.86
N HIS A 242 100.74 -36.95 -30.66
CA HIS A 242 99.44 -36.29 -30.73
C HIS A 242 99.53 -34.76 -30.95
N ASN A 243 100.56 -34.28 -31.66
CA ASN A 243 100.88 -32.85 -31.77
C ASN A 243 100.50 -32.23 -33.14
N HIS A 244 99.47 -32.78 -33.81
CA HIS A 244 98.97 -32.35 -35.12
C HIS A 244 98.75 -30.84 -35.24
N ASP A 245 98.02 -30.27 -34.29
CA ASP A 245 97.67 -28.85 -34.31
C ASP A 245 98.89 -27.96 -34.04
N TRP A 246 99.81 -28.40 -33.17
CA TRP A 246 101.10 -27.73 -32.96
C TRP A 246 101.97 -27.75 -34.22
N VAL A 247 102.01 -28.86 -34.95
CA VAL A 247 102.74 -28.95 -36.22
C VAL A 247 102.11 -28.05 -37.27
N LYS A 248 100.78 -27.93 -37.30
CA LYS A 248 100.08 -27.00 -38.20
C LYS A 248 100.42 -25.54 -37.90
N GLN A 249 100.37 -25.15 -36.63
CA GLN A 249 100.78 -23.81 -36.18
C GLN A 249 102.26 -23.56 -36.49
N GLY A 250 103.12 -24.55 -36.21
CA GLY A 250 104.55 -24.51 -36.50
C GLY A 250 104.86 -24.38 -38.00
N LYS A 251 104.03 -25.00 -38.86
CA LYS A 251 104.14 -24.89 -40.32
C LYS A 251 103.96 -23.45 -40.79
N GLU A 252 103.05 -22.68 -40.21
CA GLU A 252 102.85 -21.28 -40.59
C GLU A 252 104.08 -20.42 -40.30
N TYR A 253 104.71 -20.63 -39.13
CA TYR A 253 105.98 -19.98 -38.82
C TYR A 253 107.12 -20.48 -39.72
N TYR A 254 107.16 -21.78 -40.03
CA TYR A 254 108.15 -22.37 -40.93
C TYR A 254 108.04 -21.82 -42.37
N ASP A 255 106.82 -21.70 -42.90
CA ASP A 255 106.56 -21.19 -44.25
C ASP A 255 107.01 -19.72 -44.40
N GLN A 256 107.04 -18.96 -43.30
CA GLN A 256 107.51 -17.57 -43.23
C GLN A 256 109.02 -17.43 -42.95
N ASN A 257 109.69 -18.50 -42.50
CA ASN A 257 111.08 -18.44 -42.01
C ASN A 257 112.08 -18.90 -43.08
N ILE A 258 112.49 -17.94 -43.93
CA ILE A 258 113.37 -18.15 -45.08
C ILE A 258 114.65 -17.32 -44.89
N ASP A 259 115.82 -17.90 -45.17
CA ASP A 259 117.10 -17.18 -45.14
C ASP A 259 117.29 -16.27 -46.38
N GLU A 260 118.33 -15.43 -46.35
CA GLU A 260 118.66 -14.49 -47.43
C GLU A 260 118.91 -15.18 -48.78
N ASP A 261 119.28 -16.46 -48.75
CA ASP A 261 119.54 -17.30 -49.92
C ASP A 261 118.28 -18.04 -50.42
N GLY A 262 117.12 -17.82 -49.81
CA GLY A 262 115.85 -18.44 -50.18
C GLY A 262 115.62 -19.85 -49.61
N ASN A 263 116.42 -20.31 -48.64
CA ASN A 263 116.26 -21.62 -48.02
C ASN A 263 115.37 -21.57 -46.77
N TYR A 264 114.57 -22.61 -46.58
CA TYR A 264 113.70 -22.73 -45.40
C TYR A 264 114.48 -23.14 -44.14
N ILE A 265 114.30 -22.37 -43.07
CA ILE A 265 114.97 -22.57 -41.78
C ILE A 265 113.96 -23.13 -40.77
N CYS A 266 114.30 -24.24 -40.11
CA CYS A 266 113.46 -24.78 -39.05
C CYS A 266 113.35 -23.77 -37.88
N PRO A 267 112.14 -23.33 -37.48
CA PRO A 267 111.97 -22.34 -36.41
C PRO A 267 112.38 -22.84 -35.02
N PHE A 268 112.58 -24.16 -34.83
CA PHE A 268 112.90 -24.75 -33.53
C PHE A 268 114.42 -25.00 -33.35
N CYS A 269 115.04 -25.72 -34.27
CA CYS A 269 116.48 -26.03 -34.18
C CYS A 269 117.37 -25.08 -35.00
N GLN A 270 116.77 -24.15 -35.77
CA GLN A 270 117.45 -23.14 -36.60
C GLN A 270 118.35 -23.72 -37.71
N GLN A 271 118.17 -25.01 -38.04
CA GLN A 271 118.91 -25.67 -39.13
C GLN A 271 118.21 -25.49 -40.48
N LYS A 272 119.01 -25.45 -41.56
CA LYS A 272 118.50 -25.50 -42.94
C LYS A 272 117.78 -26.83 -43.17
N THR A 273 116.60 -26.78 -43.77
CA THR A 273 115.77 -27.96 -44.06
C THR A 273 115.84 -28.34 -45.54
N SER A 274 115.65 -29.63 -45.84
CA SER A 274 115.66 -30.12 -47.24
C SER A 274 114.33 -29.80 -47.95
N GLU A 275 114.38 -29.68 -49.27
CA GLU A 275 113.17 -29.51 -50.09
C GLU A 275 112.20 -30.69 -49.97
N ASP A 276 112.73 -31.90 -49.73
CA ASP A 276 111.94 -33.11 -49.42
C ASP A 276 111.15 -32.98 -48.11
N PHE A 277 111.74 -32.40 -47.06
CA PHE A 277 111.05 -32.18 -45.79
C PHE A 277 109.86 -31.21 -45.96
N ARG A 278 110.05 -30.13 -46.72
CA ARG A 278 108.98 -29.18 -47.05
C ARG A 278 107.85 -29.85 -47.81
N LYS A 279 108.17 -30.62 -48.87
CA LYS A 279 107.15 -31.34 -49.66
C LYS A 279 106.37 -32.31 -48.80
N LYS A 280 107.03 -33.06 -47.90
CA LYS A 280 106.36 -33.95 -46.94
C LYS A 280 105.45 -33.19 -45.97
N LEU A 281 105.87 -32.01 -45.49
CA LEU A 281 105.07 -31.16 -44.59
C LEU A 281 103.87 -30.50 -45.30
N GLU A 282 104.02 -30.14 -46.57
CA GLU A 282 102.92 -29.67 -47.42
C GLU A 282 101.94 -30.81 -47.76
N GLU A 283 102.44 -31.99 -48.15
CA GLU A 283 101.64 -33.16 -48.48
C GLU A 283 100.88 -33.71 -47.26
N TYR A 284 101.40 -33.49 -46.04
CA TYR A 284 100.70 -33.83 -44.81
C TYR A 284 99.41 -33.01 -44.63
N PHE A 285 99.40 -31.73 -45.03
CA PHE A 285 98.21 -30.87 -44.99
C PHE A 285 97.62 -30.66 -46.39
N ASP A 286 97.21 -31.77 -47.00
CA ASP A 286 96.69 -31.84 -48.37
C ASP A 286 95.34 -31.12 -48.58
N GLU A 287 94.84 -31.18 -49.83
CA GLU A 287 93.52 -30.63 -50.18
C GLU A 287 92.39 -31.23 -49.34
N THR A 288 92.50 -32.49 -48.91
CA THR A 288 91.50 -33.16 -48.07
C THR A 288 91.41 -32.50 -46.70
N TYR A 289 92.56 -32.18 -46.09
CA TYR A 289 92.63 -31.44 -44.83
C TYR A 289 92.06 -30.03 -44.97
N GLN A 290 92.42 -29.30 -46.04
CA GLN A 290 91.90 -27.95 -46.29
C GLN A 290 90.38 -27.92 -46.53
N LYS A 291 89.84 -28.89 -47.27
CA LYS A 291 88.38 -29.02 -47.49
C LYS A 291 87.63 -29.22 -46.17
N LYS A 292 88.13 -30.08 -45.28
CA LYS A 292 87.55 -30.32 -43.95
C LYS A 292 87.63 -29.08 -43.04
N LEU A 293 88.71 -28.30 -43.12
CA LEU A 293 88.80 -27.03 -42.40
C LEU A 293 87.80 -26.00 -42.93
N SER A 294 87.63 -25.91 -44.25
CA SER A 294 86.61 -25.04 -44.86
C SER A 294 85.19 -25.45 -44.46
N GLU A 295 84.92 -26.76 -44.42
CA GLU A 295 83.64 -27.32 -43.96
C GLU A 295 83.39 -26.97 -42.48
N LEU A 296 84.40 -27.13 -41.61
CA LEU A 296 84.33 -26.74 -40.20
C LEU A 296 84.05 -25.24 -40.04
N ASN A 297 84.75 -24.38 -40.78
CA ASN A 297 84.55 -22.93 -40.70
C ASN A 297 83.16 -22.51 -41.19
N ASN A 298 82.64 -23.15 -42.25
CA ASN A 298 81.27 -22.94 -42.69
C ASN A 298 80.26 -23.38 -41.63
N TYR A 299 80.48 -24.54 -41.00
CA TYR A 299 79.63 -25.00 -39.90
C TYR A 299 79.59 -23.99 -38.74
N VAL A 300 80.76 -23.50 -38.30
CA VAL A 300 80.87 -22.54 -37.20
C VAL A 300 80.21 -21.21 -37.55
N LYS A 301 80.38 -20.75 -38.78
CA LYS A 301 79.73 -19.54 -39.28
C LYS A 301 78.20 -19.69 -39.26
N ASN A 302 77.68 -20.78 -39.85
CA ASN A 302 76.24 -21.05 -39.88
C ASN A 302 75.66 -21.14 -38.46
N TYR A 303 76.34 -21.81 -37.54
CA TYR A 303 75.93 -21.87 -36.13
C TYR A 303 75.89 -20.47 -35.50
N SER A 304 76.91 -19.64 -35.75
CA SER A 304 77.01 -18.30 -35.16
C SER A 304 75.95 -17.34 -35.69
N ASP A 305 75.67 -17.37 -37.00
CA ASP A 305 74.63 -16.55 -37.63
C ASP A 305 73.24 -16.95 -37.12
N LEU A 306 72.99 -18.26 -36.98
CA LEU A 306 71.73 -18.78 -36.43
C LEU A 306 71.56 -18.45 -34.95
N ALA A 307 72.61 -18.65 -34.14
CA ALA A 307 72.60 -18.31 -32.72
C ALA A 307 72.30 -16.83 -32.50
N LYS A 308 72.88 -15.94 -33.32
CA LYS A 308 72.64 -14.50 -33.26
C LYS A 308 71.17 -14.17 -33.55
N LYS A 309 70.57 -14.78 -34.57
CA LYS A 309 69.15 -14.60 -34.92
C LYS A 309 68.23 -15.00 -33.75
N VAL A 310 68.56 -16.09 -33.06
CA VAL A 310 67.81 -16.58 -31.89
C VAL A 310 67.97 -15.62 -30.70
N GLU A 311 69.19 -15.16 -30.40
CA GLU A 311 69.49 -14.20 -29.33
C GLU A 311 68.75 -12.85 -29.56
N GLU A 312 68.73 -12.35 -30.80
CA GLU A 312 68.01 -11.12 -31.18
C GLU A 312 66.49 -11.27 -31.00
N TYR A 313 65.91 -12.36 -31.49
CA TYR A 313 64.48 -12.64 -31.37
C TYR A 313 63.99 -12.62 -29.92
N PHE A 314 64.66 -13.37 -29.05
CA PHE A 314 64.24 -13.43 -27.65
C PHE A 314 64.52 -12.14 -26.87
N SER A 315 65.56 -11.39 -27.24
CA SER A 315 65.82 -10.06 -26.69
C SER A 315 64.66 -9.11 -26.99
N GLU A 316 64.15 -9.10 -28.23
CA GLU A 316 62.97 -8.30 -28.61
C GLU A 316 61.70 -8.78 -27.90
N LEU A 317 61.47 -10.10 -27.84
CA LEU A 317 60.33 -10.69 -27.17
C LEU A 317 60.24 -10.27 -25.69
N LEU A 318 61.38 -10.24 -24.97
CA LEU A 318 61.43 -9.86 -23.56
C LEU A 318 61.18 -8.36 -23.32
N LEU A 319 61.31 -7.52 -24.35
CA LEU A 319 60.95 -6.09 -24.28
C LEU A 319 59.44 -5.86 -24.40
N LEU A 320 58.69 -6.78 -24.99
CA LEU A 320 57.24 -6.68 -25.07
C LEU A 320 56.61 -6.70 -23.67
N SER A 321 55.56 -5.89 -23.49
CA SER A 321 54.78 -5.85 -22.26
C SER A 321 53.30 -5.79 -22.59
N ASN A 322 52.58 -6.79 -22.10
CA ASN A 322 51.13 -6.86 -22.05
C ASN A 322 50.75 -7.90 -20.99
N LYS A 323 49.49 -7.89 -20.54
CA LYS A 323 48.98 -8.78 -19.49
C LYS A 323 49.39 -10.24 -19.70
N TYR A 324 49.18 -10.79 -20.90
CA TYR A 324 49.38 -12.20 -21.20
C TYR A 324 50.87 -12.59 -21.25
N ILE A 325 51.72 -11.71 -21.81
CA ILE A 325 53.18 -11.91 -21.79
C ILE A 325 53.73 -11.76 -20.37
N ASP A 326 53.33 -10.72 -19.64
CA ASP A 326 53.89 -10.38 -18.33
C ASP A 326 53.60 -11.48 -17.28
N GLU A 327 52.44 -12.15 -17.36
CA GLU A 327 52.10 -13.32 -16.53
C GLU A 327 53.07 -14.50 -16.70
N LYS A 328 53.59 -14.72 -17.91
CA LYS A 328 54.50 -15.84 -18.25
C LYS A 328 55.95 -15.39 -18.43
N LYS A 329 56.24 -14.10 -18.30
CA LYS A 329 57.55 -13.48 -18.62
C LYS A 329 58.71 -14.05 -17.84
N SER A 330 58.49 -14.41 -16.56
CA SER A 330 59.53 -15.06 -15.76
C SER A 330 59.92 -16.42 -16.33
N ILE A 331 58.93 -17.23 -16.73
CA ILE A 331 59.14 -18.57 -17.30
C ILE A 331 59.86 -18.46 -18.64
N ILE A 332 59.44 -17.52 -19.49
CA ILE A 332 60.09 -17.25 -20.79
C ILE A 332 61.54 -16.82 -20.57
N ARG A 333 61.80 -15.92 -19.61
CA ARG A 333 63.14 -15.45 -19.27
C ARG A 333 64.04 -16.57 -18.77
N ASP A 334 63.53 -17.45 -17.91
CA ASP A 334 64.32 -18.58 -17.39
C ASP A 334 64.72 -19.55 -18.51
N LYS A 335 63.79 -19.87 -19.42
CA LYS A 335 64.08 -20.71 -20.59
C LYS A 335 65.04 -20.02 -21.57
N HIS A 336 64.88 -18.71 -21.79
CA HIS A 336 65.82 -17.93 -22.60
C HIS A 336 67.24 -17.97 -22.03
N ASN A 337 67.40 -17.78 -20.71
CA ASN A 337 68.71 -17.86 -20.05
C ASN A 337 69.37 -19.25 -20.22
N ILE A 338 68.57 -20.33 -20.28
CA ILE A 338 69.08 -21.68 -20.57
C ILE A 338 69.61 -21.74 -22.01
N ILE A 339 68.87 -21.21 -22.98
CA ILE A 339 69.29 -21.14 -24.39
C ILE A 339 70.59 -20.35 -24.51
N ASP A 340 70.66 -19.14 -23.94
CA ASP A 340 71.87 -18.30 -23.94
C ASP A 340 73.06 -19.03 -23.30
N GLY A 341 72.83 -19.75 -22.20
CA GLY A 341 73.85 -20.55 -21.54
C GLY A 341 74.39 -21.67 -22.45
N ILE A 342 73.51 -22.39 -23.15
CA ILE A 342 73.87 -23.45 -24.09
C ILE A 342 74.60 -22.87 -25.31
N ILE A 343 74.09 -21.78 -25.90
CA ILE A 343 74.70 -21.11 -27.04
C ILE A 343 76.12 -20.65 -26.70
N ASN A 344 76.33 -20.03 -25.53
CA ASN A 344 77.65 -19.60 -25.10
C ASN A 344 78.62 -20.77 -24.89
N GLN A 345 78.16 -21.89 -24.29
CA GLN A 345 78.97 -23.10 -24.16
C GLN A 345 79.37 -23.67 -25.52
N ASN A 346 78.42 -23.75 -26.46
CA ASN A 346 78.66 -24.25 -27.81
C ASN A 346 79.61 -23.34 -28.58
N LYS A 347 79.45 -22.00 -28.51
CA LYS A 347 80.38 -21.02 -29.10
C LYS A 347 81.81 -21.26 -28.60
N GLN A 348 82.01 -21.49 -27.29
CA GLN A 348 83.33 -21.81 -26.71
C GLN A 348 83.90 -23.13 -27.24
N LEU A 349 83.08 -24.20 -27.33
CA LEU A 349 83.50 -25.48 -27.89
C LEU A 349 83.92 -25.34 -29.35
N LEU A 350 83.11 -24.63 -30.16
CA LEU A 350 83.39 -24.39 -31.58
C LEU A 350 84.70 -23.63 -31.79
N VAL A 351 84.95 -22.57 -31.01
CA VAL A 351 86.23 -21.85 -31.03
C VAL A 351 87.39 -22.78 -30.64
N LYS A 352 87.21 -23.62 -29.62
CA LYS A 352 88.22 -24.62 -29.22
C LYS A 352 88.56 -25.58 -30.36
N LYS A 353 87.54 -26.05 -31.10
CA LYS A 353 87.67 -26.94 -32.26
C LYS A 353 88.29 -26.25 -33.48
N GLN A 354 88.03 -24.96 -33.70
CA GLN A 354 88.71 -24.18 -34.75
C GLN A 354 90.20 -24.02 -34.45
N ASN A 355 90.55 -23.75 -33.20
CA ASN A 355 91.95 -23.61 -32.77
C ASN A 355 92.69 -24.96 -32.70
N ASN A 356 91.97 -26.05 -32.43
CA ASN A 356 92.50 -27.41 -32.35
C ASN A 356 91.67 -28.39 -33.20
N PRO A 357 91.79 -28.36 -34.55
CA PRO A 357 91.01 -29.22 -35.45
C PRO A 357 91.13 -30.72 -35.19
N SER A 358 92.21 -31.17 -34.54
CA SER A 358 92.41 -32.58 -34.20
C SER A 358 91.51 -33.06 -33.04
N GLU A 359 91.03 -32.17 -32.16
CA GLU A 359 90.17 -32.51 -31.02
C GLU A 359 88.74 -32.85 -31.46
N LYS A 360 88.05 -33.72 -30.73
CA LYS A 360 86.64 -34.03 -30.98
C LYS A 360 85.77 -33.28 -29.98
N ILE A 361 84.72 -32.64 -30.47
CA ILE A 361 83.73 -31.94 -29.64
C ILE A 361 82.32 -32.37 -30.03
N GLU A 362 81.36 -32.04 -29.17
CA GLU A 362 79.93 -32.22 -29.40
C GLU A 362 79.21 -30.99 -28.86
N ILE A 363 78.37 -30.37 -29.67
CA ILE A 363 77.54 -29.25 -29.23
C ILE A 363 76.30 -29.78 -28.52
N LYS A 364 75.82 -29.05 -27.52
CA LYS A 364 74.60 -29.39 -26.80
C LYS A 364 73.38 -28.84 -27.56
N PRO A 365 72.31 -29.63 -27.73
CA PRO A 365 71.10 -29.14 -28.36
C PRO A 365 70.36 -28.16 -27.46
N TYR A 366 69.68 -27.19 -28.07
CA TYR A 366 68.75 -26.25 -27.43
C TYR A 366 67.41 -26.12 -28.19
N SER A 367 67.24 -26.80 -29.33
CA SER A 367 65.98 -26.83 -30.11
C SER A 367 64.75 -27.20 -29.26
N ASN A 368 64.89 -28.17 -28.36
CA ASN A 368 63.82 -28.58 -27.45
C ASN A 368 63.36 -27.44 -26.50
N VAL A 369 64.29 -26.60 -26.04
CA VAL A 369 63.97 -25.46 -25.17
C VAL A 369 63.26 -24.37 -25.98
N VAL A 370 63.63 -24.18 -27.26
CA VAL A 370 62.94 -23.28 -28.19
C VAL A 370 61.50 -23.76 -28.45
N GLU A 371 61.29 -25.05 -28.67
CA GLU A 371 59.95 -25.65 -28.84
C GLU A 371 59.07 -25.42 -27.59
N GLU A 372 59.63 -25.61 -26.39
CA GLU A 372 58.91 -25.35 -25.14
C GLU A 372 58.49 -23.87 -25.01
N ILE A 373 59.33 -22.92 -25.44
CA ILE A 373 58.95 -21.51 -25.46
C ILE A 373 57.86 -21.26 -26.52
N ASN A 374 57.97 -21.84 -27.72
CA ASN A 374 56.97 -21.68 -28.79
C ASN A 374 55.58 -22.15 -28.36
N VAL A 375 55.47 -23.23 -27.58
CA VAL A 375 54.19 -23.66 -27.00
C VAL A 375 53.60 -22.60 -26.08
N ILE A 376 54.42 -22.00 -25.20
CA ILE A 376 53.98 -20.92 -24.30
C ILE A 376 53.54 -19.69 -25.11
N LEU A 377 54.29 -19.34 -26.17
CA LEU A 377 53.94 -18.20 -27.04
C LEU A 377 52.66 -18.45 -27.82
N THR A 378 52.40 -19.69 -28.24
CA THR A 378 51.14 -20.05 -28.90
C THR A 378 49.95 -19.88 -27.95
N GLU A 379 50.06 -20.33 -26.69
CA GLU A 379 49.03 -20.10 -25.66
C GLU A 379 48.78 -18.60 -25.43
N ILE A 380 49.85 -17.80 -25.39
CA ILE A 380 49.73 -16.33 -25.23
C ILE A 380 49.05 -15.68 -26.44
N ASP A 381 49.43 -16.07 -27.65
CA ASP A 381 48.86 -15.49 -28.88
C ASP A 381 47.38 -15.85 -29.06
N GLU A 382 46.98 -17.08 -28.72
CA GLU A 382 45.56 -17.48 -28.69
C GLU A 382 44.76 -16.61 -27.72
N ASN A 383 45.29 -16.33 -26.54
CA ASN A 383 44.66 -15.42 -25.57
C ASN A 383 44.57 -13.97 -26.10
N ILE A 384 45.60 -13.49 -26.80
CA ILE A 384 45.60 -12.16 -27.44
C ILE A 384 44.53 -12.10 -28.55
N LYS A 385 44.42 -13.14 -29.38
CA LYS A 385 43.41 -13.23 -30.44
C LYS A 385 41.99 -13.23 -29.88
N GLU A 386 41.73 -14.00 -28.84
CA GLU A 386 40.41 -14.01 -28.21
C GLU A 386 40.10 -12.65 -27.54
N HIS A 387 41.08 -12.04 -26.86
CA HIS A 387 40.97 -10.67 -26.33
C HIS A 387 40.59 -9.65 -27.41
N ASN A 388 41.30 -9.66 -28.54
CA ASN A 388 41.04 -8.74 -29.65
C ASN A 388 39.68 -8.99 -30.31
N ARG A 389 39.26 -10.26 -30.45
CA ARG A 389 37.94 -10.64 -30.96
C ARG A 389 36.81 -10.12 -30.08
N LEU A 390 36.96 -10.19 -28.76
CA LEU A 390 35.99 -9.66 -27.81
C LEU A 390 35.87 -8.12 -27.91
N ILE A 391 36.98 -7.43 -28.19
CA ILE A 391 36.99 -5.98 -28.44
C ILE A 391 36.33 -5.64 -29.79
N ASP A 392 36.58 -6.41 -30.85
CA ASP A 392 35.97 -6.17 -32.16
C ASP A 392 34.44 -6.32 -32.13
N ASN A 393 33.93 -7.23 -31.31
CA ASN A 393 32.51 -7.52 -31.16
C ASN A 393 31.91 -6.94 -29.87
N LYS A 394 32.50 -5.85 -29.35
CA LYS A 394 32.21 -5.31 -28.01
C LYS A 394 30.73 -5.15 -27.69
N GLU A 395 29.92 -4.62 -28.62
CA GLU A 395 28.50 -4.39 -28.37
C GLU A 395 27.67 -5.68 -28.34
N SER A 396 27.91 -6.64 -29.23
CA SER A 396 27.23 -7.94 -29.18
C SER A 396 27.68 -8.78 -27.98
N GLU A 397 28.97 -8.74 -27.63
CA GLU A 397 29.51 -9.45 -26.47
C GLU A 397 28.99 -8.85 -25.14
N LYS A 398 28.77 -7.53 -25.08
CA LYS A 398 28.08 -6.91 -23.93
C LYS A 398 26.67 -7.46 -23.75
N GLN A 399 25.91 -7.65 -24.83
CA GLN A 399 24.56 -8.22 -24.74
C GLN A 399 24.59 -9.66 -24.25
N ILE A 400 25.52 -10.47 -24.77
CA ILE A 400 25.72 -11.85 -24.32
C ILE A 400 26.09 -11.87 -22.84
N LEU A 401 27.07 -11.07 -22.42
CA LEU A 401 27.48 -10.95 -21.03
C LEU A 401 26.33 -10.51 -20.13
N ASN A 402 25.52 -9.54 -20.55
CA ASN A 402 24.36 -9.10 -19.77
C ASN A 402 23.38 -10.26 -19.53
N ASN A 403 23.14 -11.09 -20.55
CA ASN A 403 22.29 -12.27 -20.40
C ASN A 403 22.93 -13.36 -19.51
N GLU A 404 24.25 -13.54 -19.57
CA GLU A 404 25.00 -14.44 -18.67
C GLU A 404 24.97 -13.95 -17.21
N ILE A 405 25.11 -12.64 -16.96
CA ILE A 405 24.99 -12.03 -15.63
C ILE A 405 23.57 -12.22 -15.09
N TRP A 406 22.53 -11.98 -15.90
CA TRP A 406 21.15 -12.25 -15.53
C TRP A 406 20.91 -13.72 -15.19
N ARG A 407 21.46 -14.65 -15.97
CA ARG A 407 21.39 -16.08 -15.71
C ARG A 407 22.03 -16.46 -14.37
N PHE A 408 23.17 -15.85 -14.05
CA PHE A 408 23.84 -16.03 -12.77
C PHE A 408 23.01 -15.51 -11.59
N ILE A 409 22.46 -14.30 -11.70
CA ILE A 409 21.59 -13.71 -10.67
C ILE A 409 20.35 -14.58 -10.45
N PHE A 410 19.74 -15.08 -11.53
CA PHE A 410 18.60 -15.97 -11.43
C PHE A 410 18.93 -17.28 -10.70
N GLU A 411 20.07 -17.92 -11.03
CA GLU A 411 20.48 -19.16 -10.36
C GLU A 411 20.77 -18.93 -8.87
N LEU A 412 21.34 -17.78 -8.50
CA LEU A 412 21.55 -17.37 -7.10
C LEU A 412 20.23 -17.26 -6.32
N LEU A 413 19.18 -16.73 -6.96
CA LEU A 413 17.86 -16.47 -6.38
C LEU A 413 16.82 -17.56 -6.67
N LYS A 414 17.21 -18.67 -7.30
CA LYS A 414 16.30 -19.68 -7.84
C LYS A 414 15.29 -20.20 -6.82
N ASN A 415 15.74 -20.51 -5.62
CA ASN A 415 14.88 -21.00 -4.54
C ASN A 415 13.87 -19.93 -4.08
N ASP A 416 14.32 -18.67 -3.98
CA ASP A 416 13.46 -17.54 -3.60
C ASP A 416 12.38 -17.29 -4.68
N VAL A 417 12.77 -17.35 -5.97
CA VAL A 417 11.85 -17.23 -7.11
C VAL A 417 10.82 -18.35 -7.12
N VAL A 418 11.25 -19.61 -6.97
CA VAL A 418 10.33 -20.77 -6.98
C VAL A 418 9.33 -20.67 -5.83
N ASN A 419 9.78 -20.29 -4.64
CA ASN A 419 8.91 -20.10 -3.48
C ASN A 419 7.91 -18.96 -3.72
N TYR A 420 8.37 -17.79 -4.18
CA TYR A 420 7.51 -16.66 -4.50
C TYR A 420 6.43 -17.04 -5.53
N VAL A 421 6.83 -17.65 -6.66
CA VAL A 421 5.89 -18.03 -7.73
C VAL A 421 4.86 -19.04 -7.21
N LYS A 422 5.27 -20.00 -6.37
CA LYS A 422 4.36 -20.98 -5.78
C LYS A 422 3.33 -20.31 -4.87
N GLU A 423 3.77 -19.49 -3.93
CA GLU A 423 2.88 -18.81 -2.98
C GLU A 423 1.97 -17.79 -3.69
N ASN A 424 2.50 -17.01 -4.64
CA ASN A 424 1.70 -16.08 -5.44
C ASN A 424 0.60 -16.83 -6.22
N ASN A 425 0.92 -17.97 -6.85
CA ASN A 425 -0.09 -18.78 -7.54
C ASN A 425 -1.17 -19.34 -6.59
N ASN A 426 -0.83 -19.67 -5.35
CA ASN A 426 -1.81 -20.12 -4.35
C ASN A 426 -2.76 -18.98 -3.98
N ILE A 427 -2.22 -17.79 -3.74
CA ILE A 427 -2.99 -16.59 -3.42
C ILE A 427 -3.90 -16.20 -4.60
N GLU A 428 -3.38 -16.17 -5.84
CA GLU A 428 -4.17 -15.88 -7.04
C GLU A 428 -5.34 -16.86 -7.23
N LYS A 429 -5.10 -18.17 -7.00
CA LYS A 429 -6.17 -19.17 -7.02
C LYS A 429 -7.24 -18.90 -5.96
N ALA A 430 -6.83 -18.51 -4.75
CA ALA A 430 -7.76 -18.16 -3.68
C ALA A 430 -8.59 -16.92 -4.05
N ILE A 431 -7.95 -15.84 -4.52
CA ILE A 431 -8.62 -14.61 -4.99
C ILE A 431 -9.62 -14.91 -6.10
N LYS A 432 -9.24 -15.77 -7.06
CA LYS A 432 -10.13 -16.19 -8.15
C LYS A 432 -11.35 -16.94 -7.65
N ASN A 433 -11.17 -17.89 -6.73
CA ASN A 433 -12.28 -18.64 -6.13
C ASN A 433 -13.22 -17.72 -5.33
N ILE A 434 -12.67 -16.81 -4.52
CA ILE A 434 -13.47 -15.84 -3.76
C ILE A 434 -14.23 -14.91 -4.70
N SER A 435 -13.59 -14.43 -5.77
CA SER A 435 -14.24 -13.56 -6.77
C SER A 435 -15.40 -14.27 -7.48
N GLN A 436 -15.28 -15.57 -7.78
CA GLN A 436 -16.38 -16.36 -8.33
C GLN A 436 -17.54 -16.50 -7.32
N GLN A 437 -17.25 -16.69 -6.04
CA GLN A 437 -18.27 -16.74 -5.00
C GLN A 437 -18.99 -15.39 -4.82
N ILE A 438 -18.25 -14.28 -4.87
CA ILE A 438 -18.81 -12.91 -4.84
C ILE A 438 -19.79 -12.72 -6.01
N GLN A 439 -19.36 -13.04 -7.24
CA GLN A 439 -20.21 -12.92 -8.43
C GLN A 439 -21.49 -13.75 -8.31
N GLN A 440 -21.40 -14.98 -7.80
CA GLN A 440 -22.57 -15.82 -7.58
C GLN A 440 -23.52 -15.22 -6.52
N LYS A 441 -22.99 -14.64 -5.45
CA LYS A 441 -23.80 -14.02 -4.40
C LYS A 441 -24.47 -12.73 -4.86
N GLU A 442 -23.79 -11.90 -5.65
CA GLU A 442 -24.36 -10.70 -6.28
C GLU A 442 -25.53 -11.06 -7.21
N GLN A 443 -25.38 -12.13 -7.99
CA GLN A 443 -26.46 -12.64 -8.82
C GLN A 443 -27.65 -13.11 -7.98
N ASN A 444 -27.40 -13.91 -6.93
CA ASN A 444 -28.46 -14.38 -6.04
C ASN A 444 -29.20 -13.22 -5.34
N ILE A 445 -28.48 -12.16 -4.94
CA ILE A 445 -29.08 -10.95 -4.34
C ILE A 445 -29.99 -10.25 -5.35
N THR A 446 -29.53 -10.13 -6.60
CA THR A 446 -30.30 -9.52 -7.69
C THR A 446 -31.59 -10.31 -7.95
N ASP A 447 -31.48 -11.63 -8.07
CA ASP A 447 -32.63 -12.51 -8.33
C ASP A 447 -33.64 -12.48 -7.16
N THR A 448 -33.16 -12.61 -5.92
CA THR A 448 -34.00 -12.53 -4.71
C THR A 448 -34.70 -11.17 -4.60
N THR A 449 -34.01 -10.07 -4.93
CA THR A 449 -34.60 -8.72 -4.92
C THR A 449 -35.73 -8.61 -5.95
N LYS A 450 -35.54 -9.21 -7.14
CA LYS A 450 -36.55 -9.22 -8.20
C LYS A 450 -37.78 -10.02 -7.79
N GLU A 451 -37.60 -11.21 -7.23
CA GLU A 451 -38.69 -12.05 -6.71
C GLU A 451 -39.51 -11.34 -5.63
N ILE A 452 -38.85 -10.68 -4.69
CA ILE A 452 -39.52 -9.86 -3.66
C ILE A 452 -40.39 -8.77 -4.33
N GLY A 453 -39.85 -8.09 -5.35
CA GLY A 453 -40.59 -7.06 -6.08
C GLY A 453 -41.83 -7.61 -6.79
N GLU A 454 -41.76 -8.81 -7.36
CA GLU A 454 -42.89 -9.48 -8.02
C GLU A 454 -43.98 -9.90 -7.02
N LEU A 455 -43.61 -10.47 -5.88
CA LEU A 455 -44.54 -10.82 -4.79
C LEU A 455 -45.22 -9.57 -4.21
N GLU A 456 -44.46 -8.49 -4.03
CA GLU A 456 -45.00 -7.21 -3.55
C GLU A 456 -46.02 -6.61 -4.51
N LYS A 457 -45.87 -6.78 -5.84
CA LYS A 457 -46.86 -6.30 -6.83
C LYS A 457 -48.21 -7.02 -6.71
N GLN A 458 -48.23 -8.30 -6.32
CA GLN A 458 -49.46 -9.11 -6.27
C GLN A 458 -50.41 -8.74 -5.13
N ILE A 459 -49.90 -8.15 -4.05
CA ILE A 459 -50.64 -7.94 -2.79
C ILE A 459 -51.02 -6.47 -2.50
N LYS A 460 -50.63 -5.55 -3.39
CA LYS A 460 -50.84 -4.10 -3.25
C LYS A 460 -52.24 -3.70 -3.67
N SER A 461 -52.98 -3.03 -2.79
CA SER A 461 -54.28 -2.44 -3.10
C SER A 461 -54.45 -1.09 -2.41
N VAL A 462 -55.28 -0.26 -3.02
CA VAL A 462 -55.61 1.11 -2.62
C VAL A 462 -56.84 1.13 -1.67
N LYS A 463 -57.71 0.12 -1.73
CA LYS A 463 -58.91 -0.02 -0.88
C LYS A 463 -58.61 -0.15 0.63
N PRO A 464 -57.63 -0.97 1.08
CA PRO A 464 -57.36 -1.15 2.51
C PRO A 464 -57.01 0.16 3.23
N THR A 465 -56.33 1.09 2.54
CA THR A 465 -56.02 2.41 3.09
C THR A 465 -57.28 3.26 3.26
N VAL A 466 -58.18 3.27 2.26
CA VAL A 466 -59.47 3.98 2.35
C VAL A 466 -60.29 3.49 3.52
N ASP A 467 -60.41 2.16 3.67
CA ASP A 467 -61.17 1.55 4.74
C ASP A 467 -60.58 1.86 6.12
N ALA A 468 -59.25 1.87 6.23
CA ALA A 468 -58.55 2.21 7.47
C ALA A 468 -58.75 3.69 7.86
N ILE A 469 -58.58 4.61 6.90
CA ILE A 469 -58.80 6.05 7.13
C ILE A 469 -60.24 6.30 7.54
N ASN A 470 -61.21 5.77 6.79
CA ASN A 470 -62.64 5.95 7.08
C ASN A 470 -63.03 5.38 8.45
N LYS A 471 -62.45 4.24 8.85
CA LYS A 471 -62.70 3.66 10.17
C LYS A 471 -62.18 4.55 11.30
N ILE A 472 -61.01 5.20 11.11
CA ILE A 472 -60.50 6.16 12.09
C ILE A 472 -61.45 7.37 12.14
N LEU A 473 -61.82 7.95 10.99
CA LEU A 473 -62.75 9.08 10.94
C LEU A 473 -64.07 8.76 11.66
N GLU A 474 -64.68 7.61 11.39
CA GLU A 474 -65.94 7.17 12.00
C GLU A 474 -65.84 6.98 13.52
N ASN A 475 -64.79 6.28 13.98
CA ASN A 475 -64.58 6.02 15.42
C ASN A 475 -64.41 7.31 16.25
N PHE A 476 -63.95 8.38 15.63
CA PHE A 476 -63.72 9.67 16.30
C PHE A 476 -64.76 10.74 15.93
N GLY A 477 -65.91 10.32 15.38
CA GLY A 477 -67.07 11.20 15.20
C GLY A 477 -67.07 12.04 13.91
N PHE A 478 -66.08 11.89 13.04
CA PHE A 478 -66.02 12.56 11.73
C PHE A 478 -66.93 11.84 10.72
N THR A 479 -68.25 12.04 10.85
CA THR A 479 -69.28 11.39 10.02
C THR A 479 -69.78 12.27 8.85
N GLY A 480 -69.29 13.50 8.75
CA GLY A 480 -69.71 14.47 7.74
C GLY A 480 -69.08 14.27 6.35
N PHE A 481 -68.06 13.43 6.23
CA PHE A 481 -67.36 13.12 4.99
C PHE A 481 -66.65 11.75 5.07
N LYS A 482 -66.25 11.20 3.92
CA LYS A 482 -65.45 9.97 3.82
C LYS A 482 -64.55 9.99 2.59
N LEU A 483 -63.48 9.19 2.61
CA LEU A 483 -62.67 8.90 1.42
C LEU A 483 -63.35 7.81 0.57
N LYS A 484 -63.31 7.95 -0.74
CA LYS A 484 -63.72 6.93 -1.71
C LYS A 484 -62.62 6.75 -2.76
N ALA A 485 -62.26 5.52 -3.07
CA ALA A 485 -61.39 5.23 -4.22
C ALA A 485 -62.12 5.55 -5.53
N SER A 486 -61.43 6.19 -6.47
CA SER A 486 -61.94 6.42 -7.83
C SER A 486 -62.11 5.10 -8.60
N GLU A 487 -62.86 5.13 -9.70
CA GLU A 487 -63.13 3.95 -10.53
C GLU A 487 -61.87 3.35 -11.16
N ASP A 488 -60.83 4.17 -11.37
CA ASP A 488 -59.53 3.72 -11.87
C ASP A 488 -58.64 3.10 -10.77
N GLU A 489 -59.12 3.07 -9.52
CA GLU A 489 -58.39 2.64 -8.30
C GLU A 489 -57.01 3.29 -8.11
N LYS A 490 -56.78 4.46 -8.72
CA LYS A 490 -55.50 5.18 -8.65
C LYS A 490 -55.55 6.45 -7.81
N HIS A 491 -56.75 6.94 -7.50
CA HIS A 491 -56.94 8.20 -6.80
C HIS A 491 -57.99 8.06 -5.70
N TYR A 492 -58.01 9.03 -4.79
CA TYR A 492 -59.04 9.17 -3.77
C TYR A 492 -59.82 10.46 -3.96
N GLN A 493 -61.13 10.35 -3.75
CA GLN A 493 -62.08 11.46 -3.71
C GLN A 493 -62.62 11.62 -2.29
N VAL A 494 -62.74 12.86 -1.83
CA VAL A 494 -63.35 13.17 -0.54
C VAL A 494 -64.82 13.51 -0.79
N ILE A 495 -65.73 12.68 -0.30
CA ILE A 495 -67.16 12.79 -0.59
C ILE A 495 -67.99 12.99 0.68
N ARG A 496 -69.12 13.68 0.53
CA ARG A 496 -70.19 13.78 1.53
C ARG A 496 -71.05 12.51 1.51
N ASN A 497 -71.96 12.39 2.49
CA ASN A 497 -72.88 11.25 2.60
C ASN A 497 -73.86 11.15 1.41
N ASP A 498 -74.16 12.28 0.75
CA ASP A 498 -74.96 12.36 -0.46
C ASP A 498 -74.17 12.08 -1.76
N GLY A 499 -72.85 11.87 -1.66
CA GLY A 499 -71.95 11.61 -2.79
C GLY A 499 -71.37 12.85 -3.46
N SER A 500 -71.69 14.07 -2.98
CA SER A 500 -71.09 15.31 -3.47
C SER A 500 -69.64 15.49 -3.02
N ASP A 501 -68.84 16.29 -3.75
CA ASP A 501 -67.45 16.59 -3.38
C ASP A 501 -67.39 17.43 -2.10
N ALA A 502 -66.72 16.90 -1.08
CA ALA A 502 -66.58 17.56 0.21
C ALA A 502 -65.32 18.45 0.29
N LYS A 503 -64.36 18.30 -0.63
CA LYS A 503 -62.99 18.81 -0.48
C LYS A 503 -62.90 20.31 -0.19
N LYS A 504 -63.72 21.12 -0.86
CA LYS A 504 -63.75 22.59 -0.68
C LYS A 504 -64.56 23.06 0.53
N THR A 505 -65.28 22.16 1.18
CA THR A 505 -66.25 22.46 2.25
C THR A 505 -65.82 21.95 3.63
N LEU A 506 -64.63 21.35 3.73
CA LEU A 506 -64.04 20.91 5.00
C LEU A 506 -63.56 22.12 5.80
N SER A 507 -63.72 22.05 7.12
CA SER A 507 -63.05 22.97 8.03
C SER A 507 -61.53 22.76 7.98
N GLU A 508 -60.77 23.75 8.45
CA GLU A 508 -59.32 23.65 8.55
C GLU A 508 -58.87 22.45 9.39
N GLY A 509 -59.52 22.20 10.53
CA GLY A 509 -59.24 21.06 11.40
C GLY A 509 -59.51 19.72 10.72
N GLU A 510 -60.69 19.55 10.10
CA GLU A 510 -61.03 18.31 9.37
C GLU A 510 -60.07 18.03 8.22
N ARG A 511 -59.70 19.06 7.47
CA ARG A 511 -58.74 18.95 6.38
C ARG A 511 -57.37 18.52 6.89
N ASN A 512 -56.82 19.24 7.86
CA ASN A 512 -55.48 18.96 8.37
C ASN A 512 -55.42 17.55 9.00
N PHE A 513 -56.49 17.11 9.66
CA PHE A 513 -56.59 15.76 10.19
C PHE A 513 -56.63 14.70 9.08
N LEU A 514 -57.44 14.91 8.04
CA LEU A 514 -57.52 14.01 6.89
C LEU A 514 -56.17 13.87 6.18
N VAL A 515 -55.47 14.99 5.97
CA VAL A 515 -54.14 15.01 5.34
C VAL A 515 -53.12 14.31 6.22
N PHE A 516 -53.20 14.46 7.55
CA PHE A 516 -52.35 13.71 8.47
C PHE A 516 -52.62 12.20 8.41
N LEU A 517 -53.89 11.76 8.38
CA LEU A 517 -54.22 10.34 8.22
C LEU A 517 -53.73 9.79 6.87
N TYR A 518 -53.90 10.56 5.80
CA TYR A 518 -53.34 10.23 4.50
C TYR A 518 -51.81 10.08 4.58
N PHE A 519 -51.11 11.04 5.19
CA PHE A 519 -49.67 10.99 5.41
C PHE A 519 -49.26 9.75 6.23
N TYR A 520 -49.97 9.47 7.31
CA TYR A 520 -49.70 8.32 8.17
C TYR A 520 -49.73 7.02 7.35
N HIS A 521 -50.74 6.84 6.50
CA HIS A 521 -50.80 5.68 5.62
C HIS A 521 -49.76 5.72 4.48
N PHE A 522 -49.42 6.91 3.99
CA PHE A 522 -48.38 7.11 2.97
C PHE A 522 -46.99 6.68 3.48
N VAL A 523 -46.68 6.93 4.76
CA VAL A 523 -45.43 6.46 5.39
C VAL A 523 -45.28 4.94 5.28
N TYR A 524 -46.37 4.20 5.45
CA TYR A 524 -46.41 2.73 5.40
C TYR A 524 -46.81 2.17 4.01
N GLY A 525 -46.98 3.02 3.00
CA GLY A 525 -47.40 2.64 1.65
C GLY A 525 -46.52 3.24 0.56
N VAL A 526 -47.02 3.17 -0.68
CA VAL A 526 -46.41 3.75 -1.89
C VAL A 526 -47.48 4.30 -2.83
N GLU A 527 -47.17 5.34 -3.60
CA GLU A 527 -48.09 5.89 -4.62
C GLU A 527 -48.08 5.08 -5.92
N ASN A 528 -46.94 4.48 -6.27
CA ASN A 528 -46.81 3.61 -7.42
C ASN A 528 -46.75 2.14 -6.98
N PRO A 529 -47.61 1.25 -7.49
CA PRO A 529 -47.57 -0.18 -7.14
C PRO A 529 -46.23 -0.86 -7.47
N GLU A 530 -45.43 -0.27 -8.35
CA GLU A 530 -44.08 -0.75 -8.67
C GLU A 530 -43.02 -0.40 -7.61
N GLU A 531 -43.26 0.60 -6.77
CA GLU A 531 -42.32 1.00 -5.71
C GLU A 531 -42.31 0.00 -4.56
N ASN A 532 -41.13 -0.26 -3.99
CA ASN A 532 -40.97 -1.14 -2.84
C ASN A 532 -41.56 -0.49 -1.56
N ILE A 533 -42.63 -1.07 -1.01
CA ILE A 533 -43.27 -0.60 0.24
C ILE A 533 -42.31 -0.72 1.44
N ASN A 534 -41.47 -1.74 1.38
CA ASN A 534 -40.59 -2.16 2.45
C ASN A 534 -39.18 -1.57 2.34
N GLN A 535 -38.98 -0.55 1.51
CA GLN A 535 -37.73 0.20 1.49
C GLN A 535 -37.52 0.92 2.82
N ASP A 536 -36.29 0.91 3.33
CA ASP A 536 -35.92 1.64 4.54
C ASP A 536 -36.03 3.17 4.36
N LYS A 537 -36.60 3.84 5.38
CA LYS A 537 -37.00 5.25 5.29
C LYS A 537 -36.53 6.06 6.51
N VAL A 538 -36.36 7.37 6.29
CA VAL A 538 -36.28 8.39 7.34
C VAL A 538 -37.58 9.17 7.36
N LEU A 539 -38.15 9.35 8.54
CA LEU A 539 -39.40 10.07 8.74
C LEU A 539 -39.15 11.44 9.36
N VAL A 540 -39.73 12.49 8.79
CA VAL A 540 -39.66 13.85 9.32
C VAL A 540 -41.07 14.38 9.48
N ILE A 541 -41.42 14.88 10.66
CA ILE A 541 -42.75 15.42 10.96
C ILE A 541 -42.59 16.84 11.52
N ASP A 542 -43.13 17.83 10.82
CA ASP A 542 -43.10 19.24 11.19
C ASP A 542 -44.47 19.73 11.64
N ASP A 543 -44.57 20.11 12.92
CA ASP A 543 -45.74 20.70 13.56
C ASP A 543 -47.07 20.02 13.15
N PRO A 544 -47.25 18.72 13.45
CA PRO A 544 -48.38 17.95 12.95
C PRO A 544 -49.73 18.33 13.54
N VAL A 545 -49.76 19.20 14.56
CA VAL A 545 -50.95 19.52 15.36
C VAL A 545 -51.36 20.99 15.30
N SER A 546 -51.03 21.70 14.22
CA SER A 546 -51.51 23.07 14.01
C SER A 546 -53.03 23.10 13.84
N SER A 547 -53.70 23.95 14.64
CA SER A 547 -55.16 24.16 14.58
C SER A 547 -56.04 22.94 14.94
N PHE A 548 -55.52 21.98 15.70
CA PHE A 548 -56.30 20.84 16.21
C PHE A 548 -56.98 21.12 17.54
N ASP A 549 -58.17 20.53 17.73
CA ASP A 549 -58.80 20.41 19.04
C ASP A 549 -58.09 19.33 19.90
N SER A 550 -58.53 19.19 21.16
CA SER A 550 -57.94 18.25 22.12
C SER A 550 -58.01 16.80 21.66
N ASP A 551 -59.10 16.43 20.98
CA ASP A 551 -59.38 15.03 20.62
C ASP A 551 -58.53 14.61 19.43
N VAL A 552 -58.44 15.46 18.39
CA VAL A 552 -57.56 15.24 17.23
C VAL A 552 -56.09 15.20 17.64
N LEU A 553 -55.65 16.09 18.54
CA LEU A 553 -54.29 16.10 19.06
C LEU A 553 -53.94 14.77 19.72
N PHE A 554 -54.85 14.19 20.51
CA PHE A 554 -54.64 12.90 21.16
C PHE A 554 -54.47 11.76 20.14
N ILE A 555 -55.31 11.70 19.12
CA ILE A 555 -55.25 10.68 18.06
C ILE A 555 -53.92 10.76 17.32
N VAL A 556 -53.54 11.96 16.90
CA VAL A 556 -52.28 12.22 16.17
C VAL A 556 -51.08 11.82 17.02
N SER A 557 -51.10 12.17 18.31
CA SER A 557 -50.06 11.77 19.27
C SER A 557 -49.95 10.26 19.39
N MET A 558 -51.08 9.54 19.47
CA MET A 558 -51.11 8.08 19.58
C MET A 558 -50.53 7.39 18.34
N LEU A 559 -50.90 7.85 17.13
CA LEU A 559 -50.36 7.33 15.87
C LEU A 559 -48.85 7.56 15.74
N ILE A 560 -48.36 8.73 16.15
CA ILE A 560 -46.92 9.05 16.14
C ILE A 560 -46.19 8.19 17.19
N ARG A 561 -46.73 8.04 18.40
CA ARG A 561 -46.13 7.18 19.44
C ARG A 561 -45.97 5.74 18.97
N LYS A 562 -47.01 5.17 18.35
CA LYS A 562 -46.92 3.84 17.74
C LYS A 562 -45.78 3.75 16.72
N THR A 563 -45.59 4.79 15.92
CA THR A 563 -44.48 4.87 14.96
C THR A 563 -43.13 4.88 15.67
N LEU A 564 -43.00 5.65 16.75
CA LEU A 564 -41.79 5.73 17.55
C LEU A 564 -41.47 4.40 18.25
N ASP A 565 -42.46 3.70 18.79
CA ASP A 565 -42.27 2.41 19.46
C ASP A 565 -41.77 1.35 18.49
N ASN A 566 -42.31 1.30 17.27
CA ASN A 566 -41.79 0.42 16.22
C ASN A 566 -40.30 0.70 15.94
N VAL A 567 -39.92 1.97 15.83
CA VAL A 567 -38.52 2.38 15.58
C VAL A 567 -37.60 1.97 16.74
N ARG A 568 -38.06 2.12 17.99
CA ARG A 568 -37.32 1.69 19.19
C ARG A 568 -37.06 0.18 19.19
N ASN A 569 -38.06 -0.60 18.82
CA ASN A 569 -38.00 -2.06 18.75
C ASN A 569 -37.30 -2.59 17.48
N ASN A 570 -36.87 -1.70 16.56
CA ASN A 570 -36.35 -2.04 15.23
C ASN A 570 -37.35 -2.79 14.35
N GLU A 571 -38.64 -2.52 14.55
CA GLU A 571 -39.73 -3.09 13.78
C GLU A 571 -40.11 -2.17 12.61
N GLY A 572 -40.28 -2.77 11.43
CA GLY A 572 -40.66 -2.07 10.22
C GLY A 572 -39.50 -1.35 9.52
N THR A 573 -39.87 -0.44 8.62
CA THR A 573 -38.99 0.12 7.59
C THR A 573 -38.46 1.50 7.96
N ILE A 574 -39.03 2.15 8.97
CA ILE A 574 -38.59 3.47 9.42
C ILE A 574 -37.38 3.27 10.32
N LYS A 575 -36.22 3.77 9.90
CA LYS A 575 -34.95 3.61 10.63
C LYS A 575 -34.59 4.81 11.49
N GLN A 576 -35.16 5.98 11.19
CA GLN A 576 -34.90 7.22 11.91
C GLN A 576 -36.09 8.18 11.82
N VAL A 577 -36.36 8.93 12.89
CA VAL A 577 -37.47 9.88 12.97
C VAL A 577 -36.98 11.24 13.49
N PHE A 578 -37.46 12.31 12.87
CA PHE A 578 -37.28 13.70 13.29
C PHE A 578 -38.65 14.32 13.53
N ILE A 579 -38.92 14.81 14.74
CA ILE A 579 -40.19 15.46 15.08
C ILE A 579 -39.93 16.89 15.52
N PHE A 580 -40.55 17.84 14.83
CA PHE A 580 -40.47 19.26 15.13
C PHE A 580 -41.82 19.73 15.66
N THR A 581 -41.83 20.47 16.77
CA THR A 581 -43.06 21.11 17.23
C THR A 581 -42.85 22.38 18.05
N HIS A 582 -43.85 23.26 18.07
CA HIS A 582 -43.98 24.37 19.03
C HIS A 582 -44.96 24.09 20.18
N ASN A 583 -45.73 23.00 20.11
CA ASN A 583 -46.77 22.70 21.10
C ASN A 583 -46.18 21.85 22.24
N ALA A 584 -46.04 22.46 23.42
CA ALA A 584 -45.48 21.80 24.60
C ALA A 584 -46.32 20.62 25.11
N TYR A 585 -47.65 20.66 24.94
CA TYR A 585 -48.53 19.57 25.34
C TYR A 585 -48.32 18.36 24.42
N PHE A 586 -48.39 18.56 23.11
CA PHE A 586 -48.10 17.52 22.12
C PHE A 586 -46.70 16.93 22.29
N PHE A 587 -45.68 17.78 22.50
CA PHE A 587 -44.32 17.35 22.77
C PHE A 587 -44.24 16.41 23.99
N LYS A 588 -44.94 16.76 25.08
CA LYS A 588 -44.99 15.93 26.29
C LYS A 588 -45.69 14.59 26.02
N GLU A 589 -46.78 14.59 25.26
CA GLU A 589 -47.52 13.37 24.94
C GLU A 589 -46.69 12.39 24.11
N ILE A 590 -45.98 12.85 23.08
CA ILE A 590 -45.17 11.97 22.20
C ILE A 590 -43.83 11.53 22.81
N THR A 591 -43.29 12.30 23.76
CA THR A 591 -42.08 11.94 24.51
C THR A 591 -42.38 11.01 25.68
N PHE A 592 -43.65 10.89 26.09
CA PHE A 592 -44.09 9.98 27.14
C PHE A 592 -44.06 8.52 26.67
N ILE A 593 -43.42 7.65 27.46
CA ILE A 593 -43.28 6.21 27.17
C ILE A 593 -44.03 5.42 28.23
N SER A 594 -43.62 5.51 29.50
CA SER A 594 -44.32 4.86 30.62
C SER A 594 -44.08 5.61 31.93
N SER A 595 -44.79 5.23 32.99
CA SER A 595 -44.61 5.78 34.34
C SER A 595 -43.26 5.41 34.98
N ARG A 596 -42.55 4.39 34.47
CA ARG A 596 -41.23 3.95 34.94
C ARG A 596 -40.07 4.43 34.08
N GLU A 597 -40.33 4.72 32.80
CA GLU A 597 -39.37 5.28 31.86
C GLU A 597 -39.71 6.74 31.56
N SER A 598 -39.20 7.62 32.42
CA SER A 598 -39.37 9.05 32.28
C SER A 598 -38.59 9.59 31.07
N CYS A 599 -39.21 10.48 30.29
CA CYS A 599 -38.53 11.24 29.23
C CYS A 599 -37.38 12.13 29.74
N TYR A 600 -37.29 12.33 31.06
CA TYR A 600 -36.22 13.04 31.74
C TYR A 600 -34.97 12.17 31.99
N ASN A 601 -34.99 10.87 31.67
CA ASN A 601 -33.82 10.00 31.75
C ASN A 601 -33.03 10.02 30.43
N ASN A 602 -31.70 9.90 30.50
CA ASN A 602 -30.85 9.79 29.31
C ASN A 602 -31.08 8.44 28.61
N ARG A 603 -31.07 8.42 27.27
CA ARG A 603 -31.64 7.32 26.50
C ARG A 603 -30.88 6.66 25.35
N SER A 604 -29.72 7.03 24.83
CA SER A 604 -29.06 6.34 23.67
C SER A 604 -29.83 6.25 22.33
N ASP A 605 -31.16 6.03 22.30
CA ASP A 605 -32.01 5.97 21.09
C ASP A 605 -32.65 7.32 20.74
N THR A 606 -32.72 8.24 21.71
CA THR A 606 -33.48 9.50 21.65
C THR A 606 -32.59 10.69 22.01
N ILE A 607 -32.69 11.80 21.26
CA ILE A 607 -32.03 13.07 21.56
C ILE A 607 -33.00 14.25 21.40
N TYR A 608 -32.76 15.34 22.14
CA TYR A 608 -33.61 16.53 22.15
C TYR A 608 -32.85 17.77 21.73
N PHE A 609 -33.52 18.67 21.02
CA PHE A 609 -33.00 19.94 20.54
C PHE A 609 -34.00 21.07 20.81
N ILE A 610 -33.51 22.24 21.22
CA ILE A 610 -34.32 23.47 21.28
C ILE A 610 -33.84 24.43 20.19
N VAL A 611 -34.76 24.81 19.30
CA VAL A 611 -34.53 25.80 18.23
C VAL A 611 -34.98 27.17 18.73
N ARG A 612 -34.01 28.07 18.94
CA ARG A 612 -34.23 29.45 19.41
C ARG A 612 -33.90 30.44 18.30
N LYS A 613 -34.47 31.64 18.37
CA LYS A 613 -34.20 32.74 17.45
C LYS A 613 -33.97 34.01 18.26
N ASN A 614 -32.83 34.65 18.05
CA ASN A 614 -32.49 35.92 18.67
C ASN A 614 -31.98 36.90 17.60
N PHE A 615 -32.45 38.14 17.61
CA PHE A 615 -32.11 39.16 16.60
C PHE A 615 -32.17 38.64 15.15
N ASN A 616 -33.23 37.90 14.81
CA ASN A 616 -33.44 37.23 13.53
C ASN A 616 -32.52 36.06 13.15
N ILE A 617 -31.54 35.73 13.98
CA ILE A 617 -30.63 34.61 13.78
C ILE A 617 -31.06 33.43 14.64
N SER A 618 -31.19 32.27 14.03
CA SER A 618 -31.57 31.03 14.71
C SER A 618 -30.37 30.23 15.16
N PHE A 619 -30.49 29.60 16.33
CA PHE A 619 -29.49 28.69 16.91
C PHE A 619 -30.19 27.48 17.54
N ILE A 620 -29.44 26.39 17.73
CA ILE A 620 -29.97 25.11 18.20
C ILE A 620 -29.14 24.63 19.38
N ASP A 621 -29.82 24.36 20.50
CA ASP A 621 -29.22 23.81 21.71
C ASP A 621 -29.57 22.33 21.85
N LYS A 622 -28.57 21.48 22.09
CA LYS A 622 -28.72 20.02 22.26
C LYS A 622 -28.90 19.66 23.74
N TYR A 623 -29.79 18.71 24.01
CA TYR A 623 -30.08 18.19 25.35
C TYR A 623 -30.19 16.65 25.34
N GLU A 624 -29.54 16.01 26.31
CA GLU A 624 -29.57 14.55 26.51
C GLU A 624 -30.89 14.06 27.12
N THR A 625 -31.58 14.93 27.85
CA THR A 625 -32.86 14.66 28.52
C THR A 625 -33.91 15.66 28.06
N CYS A 626 -35.19 15.32 28.20
CA CYS A 626 -36.29 16.18 27.79
C CYS A 626 -36.17 17.57 28.45
N PRO A 627 -35.98 18.66 27.67
CA PRO A 627 -35.75 19.98 28.25
C PRO A 627 -37.06 20.72 28.57
N ILE A 628 -38.22 20.18 28.17
CA ILE A 628 -39.52 20.79 28.39
C ILE A 628 -40.06 20.35 29.75
N LYS A 629 -40.06 21.29 30.69
CA LYS A 629 -40.52 21.08 32.07
C LYS A 629 -41.91 21.69 32.28
N THR A 630 -42.69 21.08 33.15
CA THR A 630 -43.95 21.66 33.63
C THR A 630 -43.69 22.90 34.49
N SER A 631 -44.68 23.80 34.60
CA SER A 631 -44.58 24.97 35.48
C SER A 631 -44.28 24.59 36.93
N TYR A 632 -44.81 23.46 37.41
CA TYR A 632 -44.51 22.97 38.76
C TYR A 632 -43.04 22.57 38.92
N GLN A 633 -42.47 21.84 37.95
CA GLN A 633 -41.04 21.48 37.96
C GLN A 633 -40.12 22.70 37.89
N LEU A 634 -40.50 23.75 37.14
CA LEU A 634 -39.73 25.00 37.09
C LEU A 634 -39.65 25.68 38.46
N LEU A 635 -40.72 25.65 39.27
CA LEU A 635 -40.67 26.17 40.65
C LEU A 635 -39.64 25.40 41.51
N TRP A 636 -39.55 24.09 41.33
CA TRP A 636 -38.55 23.28 42.04
C TRP A 636 -37.12 23.53 41.57
N ASP A 637 -36.91 23.81 40.28
CA ASP A 637 -35.60 24.23 39.76
C ASP A 637 -35.13 25.55 40.41
N ASP A 638 -36.05 26.47 40.69
CA ASP A 638 -35.75 27.73 41.41
C ASP A 638 -35.35 27.47 42.87
N VAL A 639 -35.92 26.46 43.52
CA VAL A 639 -35.52 26.03 44.87
C VAL A 639 -34.15 25.35 44.86
N LYS A 640 -33.85 24.55 43.83
CA LYS A 640 -32.55 23.86 43.65
C LYS A 640 -31.39 24.81 43.42
N ARG A 641 -31.61 25.91 42.70
CA ARG A 641 -30.54 26.86 42.36
C ARG A 641 -29.93 27.48 43.62
N ASN A 642 -28.60 27.43 43.73
CA ASN A 642 -27.83 27.99 44.85
C ASN A 642 -27.72 29.52 44.80
N ALA A 643 -28.00 30.13 43.65
CA ALA A 643 -27.92 31.57 43.39
C ALA A 643 -29.28 32.14 42.94
N SER A 644 -30.37 31.65 43.52
CA SER A 644 -31.71 32.18 43.23
C SER A 644 -31.89 33.54 43.87
N ASP A 645 -32.41 34.50 43.12
CA ASP A 645 -32.90 35.75 43.65
C ASP A 645 -33.93 35.49 44.78
N CYS A 646 -33.83 36.23 45.89
CA CYS A 646 -34.62 36.01 47.10
C CYS A 646 -36.13 36.02 46.80
N ILE A 647 -36.57 36.95 45.95
CA ILE A 647 -37.97 37.11 45.53
C ILE A 647 -38.44 35.90 44.72
N SER A 648 -37.58 35.40 43.83
CA SER A 648 -37.87 34.20 43.02
C SER A 648 -37.99 32.94 43.89
N LEU A 649 -37.14 32.82 44.93
CA LEU A 649 -37.17 31.70 45.88
C LEU A 649 -38.43 31.73 46.76
N GLN A 650 -38.77 32.91 47.30
CA GLN A 650 -40.00 33.12 48.08
C GLN A 650 -41.25 32.72 47.28
N ASN A 651 -41.36 33.23 46.05
CA ASN A 651 -42.50 32.93 45.17
C ASN A 651 -42.57 31.44 44.80
N SER A 652 -41.42 30.81 44.55
CA SER A 652 -41.37 29.39 44.22
C SER A 652 -41.79 28.51 45.39
N MET A 653 -41.25 28.74 46.58
CA MET A 653 -41.62 27.99 47.79
C MET A 653 -43.10 28.17 48.14
N ARG A 654 -43.63 29.40 48.10
CA ARG A 654 -45.06 29.66 48.35
C ARG A 654 -45.94 28.89 47.38
N ARG A 655 -45.69 29.02 46.07
CA ARG A 655 -46.49 28.33 45.04
C ARG A 655 -46.38 26.82 45.12
N ILE A 656 -45.23 26.28 45.53
CA ILE A 656 -45.08 24.84 45.77
C ILE A 656 -45.93 24.39 46.96
N ILE A 657 -45.86 25.11 48.10
CA ILE A 657 -46.65 24.77 49.29
C ILE A 657 -48.15 24.88 48.99
N GLU A 658 -48.57 25.97 48.37
CA GLU A 658 -49.97 26.17 47.98
C GLU A 658 -50.44 25.07 47.01
N PHE A 659 -49.71 24.83 45.91
CA PHE A 659 -50.11 23.82 44.94
C PHE A 659 -50.13 22.41 45.55
N TYR A 660 -49.10 22.02 46.29
CA TYR A 660 -48.97 20.66 46.79
C TYR A 660 -49.84 20.41 48.03
N PHE A 661 -49.71 21.25 49.07
CA PHE A 661 -50.41 21.00 50.33
C PHE A 661 -51.86 21.51 50.29
N LYS A 662 -52.10 22.73 49.79
CA LYS A 662 -53.45 23.30 49.79
C LYS A 662 -54.33 22.72 48.68
N PHE A 663 -53.84 22.60 47.44
CA PHE A 663 -54.65 22.09 46.33
C PHE A 663 -54.66 20.56 46.19
N LEU A 664 -53.51 19.88 46.28
CA LEU A 664 -53.45 18.42 46.10
C LEU A 664 -53.73 17.63 47.39
N ALA A 665 -53.12 18.02 48.52
CA ALA A 665 -53.26 17.30 49.79
C ALA A 665 -54.44 17.80 50.66
N ASN A 666 -55.06 18.93 50.31
CA ASN A 666 -56.12 19.59 51.07
C ASN A 666 -55.75 19.88 52.54
N ILE A 667 -54.50 20.27 52.79
CA ILE A 667 -53.96 20.65 54.10
C ILE A 667 -53.72 22.16 54.10
N ASN A 668 -54.26 22.87 55.09
CA ASN A 668 -54.08 24.33 55.20
C ASN A 668 -52.81 24.71 55.99
N GLU A 669 -52.44 25.99 55.94
CA GLU A 669 -51.23 26.51 56.61
C GLU A 669 -51.23 26.25 58.12
N HIS A 670 -52.38 26.42 58.79
CA HIS A 670 -52.48 26.17 60.24
C HIS A 670 -52.21 24.71 60.58
N GLU A 671 -52.78 23.77 59.81
CA GLU A 671 -52.56 22.34 59.97
C GLU A 671 -51.11 21.94 59.68
N LEU A 672 -50.43 22.60 58.73
CA LEU A 672 -49.00 22.37 58.49
C LEU A 672 -48.15 22.83 59.68
N ILE A 673 -48.47 23.98 60.28
CA ILE A 673 -47.76 24.51 61.44
C ILE A 673 -48.01 23.63 62.68
N GLU A 674 -49.23 23.19 62.92
CA GLU A 674 -49.58 22.35 64.09
C GLU A 674 -48.84 21.02 64.13
N LYS A 675 -48.40 20.50 62.98
CA LYS A 675 -47.60 19.28 62.90
C LYS A 675 -46.16 19.44 63.42
N PHE A 676 -45.64 20.66 63.55
CA PHE A 676 -44.33 20.92 64.14
C PHE A 676 -44.37 20.87 65.68
N GLU A 677 -43.27 20.48 66.30
CA GLU A 677 -43.10 20.57 67.77
C GLU A 677 -43.19 22.04 68.24
N LYS A 678 -43.66 22.28 69.46
CA LYS A 678 -43.97 23.65 69.97
C LYS A 678 -42.84 24.65 69.82
N GLU A 679 -41.59 24.22 69.98
CA GLU A 679 -40.39 25.08 69.83
C GLU A 679 -40.08 25.41 68.37
N GLU A 680 -40.48 24.55 67.43
CA GLU A 680 -40.21 24.68 65.98
C GLU A 680 -41.37 25.32 65.21
N GLN A 681 -42.56 25.40 65.79
CA GLN A 681 -43.72 26.10 65.22
C GLN A 681 -43.42 27.57 64.90
N LEU A 682 -42.59 28.23 65.72
CA LEU A 682 -42.19 29.62 65.49
C LEU A 682 -41.33 29.75 64.22
N ILE A 683 -40.48 28.77 63.96
CA ILE A 683 -39.59 28.71 62.79
C ILE A 683 -40.39 28.42 61.51
N CYS A 684 -41.39 27.55 61.59
CA CYS A 684 -42.30 27.30 60.47
C CYS A 684 -43.15 28.55 60.14
N LYS A 685 -43.67 29.25 61.15
CA LYS A 685 -44.38 30.53 60.99
C LYS A 685 -43.52 31.61 60.35
N SER A 686 -42.22 31.69 60.68
CA SER A 686 -41.31 32.66 60.07
C SER A 686 -41.04 32.36 58.59
N LEU A 687 -40.99 31.08 58.17
CA LEU A 687 -40.94 30.70 56.76
C LEU A 687 -42.20 31.17 56.02
N PHE A 688 -43.40 30.91 56.56
CA PHE A 688 -44.65 31.33 55.94
C PHE A 688 -44.76 32.85 55.80
N ALA A 689 -44.41 33.60 56.85
CA ALA A 689 -44.34 35.06 56.78
C ALA A 689 -43.36 35.53 55.70
N TRP A 690 -42.18 34.89 55.62
CA TRP A 690 -41.15 35.24 54.63
C TRP A 690 -41.55 34.95 53.19
N VAL A 691 -42.16 33.78 52.90
CA VAL A 691 -42.60 33.46 51.53
C VAL A 691 -43.82 34.28 51.09
N ASN A 692 -44.65 34.72 52.04
CA ASN A 692 -45.81 35.59 51.76
C ASN A 692 -45.39 37.05 51.51
N ALA A 693 -44.39 37.57 52.25
CA ALA A 693 -43.86 38.93 52.07
C ALA A 693 -43.38 39.19 50.63
N GLY A 694 -42.67 38.24 50.03
CA GLY A 694 -42.19 38.31 48.64
C GLY A 694 -43.27 38.34 47.55
N SER A 695 -44.55 38.24 47.91
CA SER A 695 -45.67 38.14 46.96
C SER A 695 -46.73 39.24 47.08
N HIS A 696 -46.82 39.93 48.22
CA HIS A 696 -47.87 40.93 48.49
C HIS A 696 -47.37 42.35 48.78
N GLU A 697 -46.07 42.55 49.04
CA GLU A 697 -45.49 43.84 49.48
C GLU A 697 -44.34 44.34 48.58
N ILE A 698 -44.44 44.16 47.25
CA ILE A 698 -43.33 44.42 46.31
C ILE A 698 -43.05 45.92 46.08
N ILE A 699 -43.99 46.82 46.40
CA ILE A 699 -43.93 48.21 45.92
C ILE A 699 -43.23 49.18 46.89
N ASP A 700 -43.11 48.89 48.20
CA ASP A 700 -42.57 49.87 49.15
C ASP A 700 -42.08 49.26 50.49
N ASP A 701 -41.04 48.40 50.46
CA ASP A 701 -40.46 47.87 51.70
C ASP A 701 -38.93 48.09 51.81
N TYR A 702 -38.47 48.33 53.04
CA TYR A 702 -37.06 48.51 53.35
C TYR A 702 -36.31 47.21 53.08
N ASN A 703 -35.47 47.20 52.04
CA ASN A 703 -34.65 46.05 51.66
C ASN A 703 -33.61 45.72 52.74
N VAL A 704 -33.99 44.92 53.74
CA VAL A 704 -33.02 44.20 54.56
C VAL A 704 -32.45 43.11 53.66
N SER A 705 -31.19 43.26 53.25
CA SER A 705 -30.46 42.25 52.49
C SER A 705 -30.36 40.96 53.32
N ILE A 706 -31.34 40.07 53.15
CA ILE A 706 -31.35 38.72 53.73
C ILE A 706 -30.10 38.00 53.22
N THR A 707 -29.30 37.45 54.13
CA THR A 707 -28.07 36.75 53.76
C THR A 707 -28.39 35.40 53.14
N ASN A 708 -27.50 34.88 52.28
CA ASN A 708 -27.61 33.52 51.74
C ASN A 708 -27.79 32.46 52.86
N GLU A 709 -27.18 32.68 54.03
CA GLU A 709 -27.32 31.81 55.20
C GLU A 709 -28.76 31.74 55.75
N GLN A 710 -29.50 32.84 55.70
CA GLN A 710 -30.91 32.87 56.09
C GLN A 710 -31.81 32.15 55.07
N MET A 711 -31.52 32.30 53.77
CA MET A 711 -32.22 31.56 52.72
C MET A 711 -32.01 30.05 52.84
N ASP A 712 -30.79 29.62 53.17
CA ASP A 712 -30.48 28.20 53.40
C ASP A 712 -31.22 27.64 54.63
N LYS A 713 -31.33 28.43 55.70
CA LYS A 713 -32.17 28.07 56.86
C LYS A 713 -33.63 27.88 56.46
N PHE A 714 -34.18 28.76 55.61
CA PHE A 714 -35.54 28.60 55.10
C PHE A 714 -35.71 27.39 54.18
N LYS A 715 -34.71 27.04 53.35
CA LYS A 715 -34.71 25.78 52.59
C LYS A 715 -34.75 24.55 53.49
N ILE A 716 -34.05 24.57 54.63
CA ILE A 716 -34.09 23.48 55.62
C ILE A 716 -35.50 23.35 56.22
N VAL A 717 -36.12 24.46 56.61
CA VAL A 717 -37.48 24.46 57.17
C VAL A 717 -38.49 24.01 56.11
N PHE A 718 -38.34 24.47 54.87
CA PHE A 718 -39.15 24.04 53.74
C PHE A 718 -39.07 22.53 53.51
N LYS A 719 -37.86 21.92 53.56
CA LYS A 719 -37.69 20.46 53.55
C LYS A 719 -38.41 19.78 54.72
N LYS A 720 -38.28 20.36 55.92
CA LYS A 720 -38.86 19.82 57.15
C LYS A 720 -40.39 19.75 57.11
N ILE A 721 -41.06 20.65 56.38
CA ILE A 721 -42.50 20.57 56.13
C ILE A 721 -42.85 19.23 55.46
N PHE A 722 -42.10 18.81 54.43
CA PHE A 722 -42.34 17.53 53.75
C PHE A 722 -42.00 16.33 54.65
N GLU A 723 -40.98 16.44 55.50
CA GLU A 723 -40.60 15.38 56.45
C GLU A 723 -41.68 15.11 57.49
N ILE A 724 -42.11 16.15 58.21
CA ILE A 724 -43.08 16.04 59.30
C ILE A 724 -44.47 15.65 58.78
N THR A 725 -44.82 16.05 57.56
CA THR A 725 -46.08 15.66 56.93
C THR A 725 -46.07 14.24 56.37
N GLY A 726 -44.93 13.54 56.39
CA GLY A 726 -44.78 12.18 55.84
C GLY A 726 -44.63 12.13 54.31
N HIS A 727 -44.36 13.27 53.67
CA HIS A 727 -44.30 13.43 52.22
C HIS A 727 -42.85 13.66 51.72
N ILE A 728 -41.85 13.23 52.48
CA ILE A 728 -40.41 13.46 52.19
C ILE A 728 -39.96 12.86 50.86
N GLU A 729 -40.56 11.74 50.45
CA GLU A 729 -40.24 11.09 49.17
C GLU A 729 -40.54 12.00 47.97
N HIS A 730 -41.60 12.82 48.03
CA HIS A 730 -41.90 13.79 46.98
C HIS A 730 -40.85 14.90 46.93
N TYR A 731 -40.42 15.41 48.09
CA TYR A 731 -39.34 16.39 48.16
C TYR A 731 -38.04 15.81 47.59
N ASN A 732 -37.68 14.59 47.98
CA ASN A 732 -36.47 13.91 47.51
C ASN A 732 -36.53 13.69 45.99
N MET A 733 -37.67 13.23 45.46
CA MET A 733 -37.89 13.06 44.01
C MET A 733 -37.79 14.38 43.25
N MET A 734 -38.37 15.46 43.78
CA MET A 734 -38.30 16.75 43.11
C MET A 734 -36.94 17.41 43.24
N MET A 735 -36.17 17.13 44.31
CA MET A 735 -34.83 17.66 44.57
C MET A 735 -33.70 16.83 43.95
N SER A 736 -33.94 15.57 43.59
CA SER A 736 -32.99 14.76 42.82
C SER A 736 -32.76 15.36 41.43
N ASN A 737 -31.54 15.23 40.90
CA ASN A 737 -31.16 15.75 39.58
C ASN A 737 -31.80 14.96 38.45
#